data_AF-A0A553QFW8-F1
#
_entry.id   AF-A0A553QFW8-F1
#
_cell.length_a   1.000
_cell.length_b   1.000
_cell.length_c   1.000
_cell.angle_alpha   90.00
_cell.angle_beta   90.00
_cell.angle_gamma   90.00
#
_symmetry.space_group_name_H-M   'P 1'
#
loop_
_entity.id
_entity.type
_entity.pdbx_description
1 polymer ?
#
loop_
_entity_poly.entity_id
_entity_poly.type
_entity_poly.pdbx_seq_one_letter_code
_entity_poly.pdbx_strand_id
1 'polypeptide(L)'
;CLCLASPQEGSVDESHAAMNPCQLFSSLVMSMCCHIISTTAWSVNNFLVTGPKAYLTYSKSVQVGAQRGIEECKHQFAWDRWNCPESARQLSTHNGLRSATRETAFVHAISAAGVMYTLTKNCSMGEFANCGCDDSKIGKIGGRGWVWGGCSDNVDFGERIAKQFVDKVENGQDSRAAVNLHNNEAGRLAVRATLKRTCKCHGVSGSCSIQTCWMQLADFRDVGGYLKIKHHQARKLEMDKTRMRAGNSADNRGAITDTFSAVSRTELLYMEESPDYCVKNLSLGLHGTEGRECLQSGKNLSQWERRSCRRLCHDCGLKVEERRIETVSSCNCKFHCEMRNVHSKCDEVLLRKKAQEPQTAQQRAQTTTRAKQMNWFYGAITGNEKPPDERTKGISKAQLTYSSSVQVGAQSGLRECKHQFAWHRWNCPESALHIASHKGLRSATRETSFVHAISAAGVMYTLTRNCSLGDLEDCGCDSTRNGKLGGRGWLWGGCSDNVEFGERISKQYVDALETGQDSRAAVNLHNNEAGRLLSDFREVGNYLKMKHDQAQKLDMDKRRMRAGNSADNRVSMSDAFGTIAQAELIYLEDSPDYCAKNLSLGLPGTEGRECLQHGDSLSQWERRSCRRLCHECGLRVEERRSEVVSSCNCKFHWCCTVKCENCSQVTVKHVCARRHGGHAQKRRARGPKQ
;
A
#
# COMPACT_ATOMS: atom_id res chain seq x y z
N CYS A 1 48.79 2.22 14.73
CA CYS A 1 49.68 2.31 15.90
C CYS A 1 48.84 2.49 17.15
N LEU A 2 49.07 1.62 18.14
CA LEU A 2 48.44 1.59 19.45
C LEU A 2 48.69 2.89 20.24
N CYS A 3 47.74 3.29 21.10
CA CYS A 3 48.02 3.66 22.49
C CYS A 3 46.73 3.68 23.32
N LEU A 4 46.77 2.91 24.41
CA LEU A 4 45.84 2.85 25.55
C LEU A 4 46.10 4.02 26.50
N ALA A 5 45.07 4.55 27.16
CA ALA A 5 45.14 5.08 28.54
C ALA A 5 43.75 5.42 29.10
N SER A 6 43.31 4.64 30.09
CA SER A 6 42.69 5.12 31.35
C SER A 6 43.79 5.01 32.44
N PRO A 7 43.66 5.45 33.71
CA PRO A 7 42.51 6.04 34.45
C PRO A 7 42.88 7.26 35.35
N GLN A 8 41.90 7.91 36.02
CA GLN A 8 41.87 8.06 37.50
C GLN A 8 40.71 8.94 38.02
N GLU A 9 40.22 8.52 39.18
CA GLU A 9 39.22 9.12 40.07
C GLU A 9 39.75 10.37 40.78
N GLY A 10 38.84 11.30 41.17
CA GLY A 10 39.17 12.29 42.20
C GLY A 10 38.27 13.52 42.28
N SER A 11 37.56 13.61 43.41
CA SER A 11 36.98 14.79 44.10
C SER A 11 35.78 15.54 43.51
N VAL A 12 34.68 15.36 44.23
CA VAL A 12 33.53 16.23 44.41
C VAL A 12 33.97 17.56 45.02
N ASP A 13 33.49 18.68 44.47
CA ASP A 13 33.23 19.90 45.25
C ASP A 13 32.00 20.63 44.67
N GLU A 14 30.99 20.77 45.52
CA GLU A 14 29.75 21.49 45.28
C GLU A 14 29.98 23.00 45.25
N SER A 15 29.57 23.67 44.19
CA SER A 15 29.18 25.08 44.25
C SER A 15 27.99 25.34 43.35
N HIS A 16 26.83 25.45 43.99
CA HIS A 16 25.55 25.80 43.38
C HIS A 16 25.58 27.24 42.86
N ALA A 17 25.53 27.41 41.53
CA ALA A 17 25.03 28.61 40.88
C ALA A 17 23.69 28.29 40.21
N ALA A 18 22.61 28.85 40.75
CA ALA A 18 21.24 28.64 40.28
C ALA A 18 21.05 29.24 38.87
N MET A 19 20.76 28.38 37.89
CA MET A 19 20.27 28.80 36.56
C MET A 19 18.73 28.86 36.55
N ASN A 20 18.19 29.95 36.02
CA ASN A 20 16.77 30.26 35.98
C ASN A 20 15.93 29.23 35.21
N PRO A 21 14.68 28.94 35.64
CA PRO A 21 13.81 27.91 35.04
C PRO A 21 13.41 28.18 33.56
N CYS A 22 13.60 29.39 33.05
CA CYS A 22 13.30 29.73 31.66
C CYS A 22 14.36 29.25 30.64
N GLN A 23 15.61 29.00 31.05
CA GLN A 23 16.68 28.56 30.11
C GLN A 23 16.70 27.04 29.91
N LEU A 24 16.29 26.26 30.91
CA LEU A 24 16.12 24.81 30.79
C LEU A 24 14.97 24.44 29.84
N PHE A 25 13.86 25.19 29.87
CA PHE A 25 12.73 24.98 28.97
C PHE A 25 13.07 25.27 27.50
N SER A 26 13.88 26.30 27.22
CA SER A 26 14.28 26.64 25.85
C SER A 26 15.21 25.58 25.23
N SER A 27 16.14 25.02 26.01
CA SER A 27 17.05 23.96 25.53
C SER A 27 16.35 22.60 25.34
N LEU A 28 15.41 22.24 26.23
CA LEU A 28 14.60 21.01 26.10
C LEU A 28 13.60 21.09 24.95
N VAL A 29 13.01 22.26 24.69
CA VAL A 29 12.08 22.45 23.56
C VAL A 29 12.84 22.46 22.22
N MET A 30 14.05 23.03 22.14
CA MET A 30 14.89 22.92 20.93
C MET A 30 15.43 21.51 20.69
N SER A 31 15.75 20.76 21.75
CA SER A 31 16.18 19.36 21.64
C SER A 31 15.02 18.41 21.29
N MET A 32 13.80 18.68 21.78
CA MET A 32 12.59 17.92 21.44
C MET A 32 12.09 18.24 20.03
N CYS A 33 12.20 19.49 19.56
CA CYS A 33 11.90 19.85 18.17
C CYS A 33 12.89 19.25 17.16
N CYS A 34 14.16 19.04 17.53
CA CYS A 34 15.14 18.40 16.65
C CYS A 34 14.96 16.87 16.53
N HIS A 35 14.33 16.20 17.51
CA HIS A 35 14.11 14.75 17.46
C HIS A 35 12.80 14.32 16.79
N ILE A 36 11.86 15.24 16.54
CA ILE A 36 10.56 14.93 15.92
C ILE A 36 10.61 14.95 14.37
N ILE A 37 11.64 15.52 13.74
CA ILE A 37 11.73 15.65 12.27
C ILE A 37 12.59 14.53 11.63
N SER A 38 12.59 13.32 12.18
CA SER A 38 13.40 12.21 11.65
C SER A 38 12.63 10.90 11.53
N THR A 39 11.55 10.90 10.75
CA THR A 39 11.07 9.79 9.90
C THR A 39 9.96 10.38 9.04
N THR A 40 10.11 10.57 7.74
CA THR A 40 9.58 9.66 6.73
C THR A 40 9.86 10.30 5.37
N ALA A 41 10.56 9.59 4.51
CA ALA A 41 10.65 9.99 3.11
C ALA A 41 9.64 9.20 2.29
N TRP A 42 8.86 9.94 1.49
CA TRP A 42 7.81 9.44 0.61
C TRP A 42 6.61 8.78 1.30
N SER A 43 6.27 9.24 2.51
CA SER A 43 4.91 9.10 3.04
C SER A 43 4.17 10.44 2.89
N VAL A 44 2.84 10.37 2.77
CA VAL A 44 1.93 11.52 2.57
C VAL A 44 2.16 12.64 3.60
N ASN A 45 2.69 12.30 4.79
CA ASN A 45 2.97 13.24 5.87
C ASN A 45 3.99 14.32 5.52
N ASN A 46 4.94 14.08 4.60
CA ASN A 46 5.94 15.11 4.25
C ASN A 46 5.48 16.07 3.14
N PHE A 47 4.57 15.62 2.26
CA PHE A 47 3.99 16.45 1.20
C PHE A 47 2.94 17.44 1.71
N LEU A 48 2.21 17.06 2.76
CA LEU A 48 1.17 17.89 3.37
C LEU A 48 1.75 19.03 4.22
N VAL A 49 2.97 18.87 4.75
CA VAL A 49 3.62 19.86 5.63
C VAL A 49 4.40 20.94 4.85
N THR A 50 4.75 20.70 3.58
CA THR A 50 5.61 21.60 2.77
C THR A 50 4.99 22.10 1.46
N GLY A 51 3.80 21.60 1.10
CA GLY A 51 3.07 21.94 -0.13
C GLY A 51 2.11 23.13 0.02
N PRO A 52 2.04 24.06 -0.95
CA PRO A 52 1.00 25.08 -0.97
C PRO A 52 -0.38 24.43 -1.09
N LYS A 53 -1.38 24.95 -0.35
CA LYS A 53 -2.77 24.44 -0.29
C LYS A 53 -3.42 24.18 -1.67
N ALA A 54 -2.97 24.86 -2.73
CA ALA A 54 -3.44 24.69 -4.10
C ALA A 54 -3.05 23.35 -4.76
N TYR A 55 -2.07 22.61 -4.24
CA TYR A 55 -1.53 21.40 -4.87
C TYR A 55 -2.03 20.08 -4.26
N LEU A 56 -2.87 20.14 -3.22
CA LEU A 56 -3.49 18.97 -2.58
C LEU A 56 -4.18 18.04 -3.58
N THR A 57 -4.81 18.61 -4.62
CA THR A 57 -5.47 17.88 -5.71
C THR A 57 -4.55 16.87 -6.43
N TYR A 58 -3.24 17.14 -6.47
CA TYR A 58 -2.27 16.29 -7.16
C TYR A 58 -1.61 15.24 -6.26
N SER A 59 -1.78 15.33 -4.94
CA SER A 59 -1.08 14.51 -3.95
C SER A 59 -1.27 13.00 -4.20
N LYS A 60 -2.50 12.56 -4.48
CA LYS A 60 -2.78 11.15 -4.81
C LYS A 60 -2.03 10.68 -6.06
N SER A 61 -1.99 11.50 -7.10
CA SER A 61 -1.30 11.17 -8.35
C SER A 61 0.22 11.16 -8.19
N VAL A 62 0.76 12.03 -7.33
CA VAL A 62 2.19 12.03 -6.96
C VAL A 62 2.55 10.74 -6.24
N GLN A 63 1.74 10.29 -5.27
CA GLN A 63 2.00 9.04 -4.56
C GLN A 63 1.99 7.83 -5.50
N VAL A 64 0.98 7.75 -6.38
CA VAL A 64 0.89 6.68 -7.40
C VAL A 64 2.08 6.74 -8.36
N GLY A 65 2.51 7.93 -8.77
CA GLY A 65 3.67 8.10 -9.63
C GLY A 65 4.98 7.67 -8.98
N ALA A 66 5.21 8.02 -7.71
CA ALA A 66 6.37 7.58 -6.96
C ALA A 66 6.38 6.05 -6.79
N GLN A 67 5.22 5.45 -6.50
CA GLN A 67 5.04 4.01 -6.42
C GLN A 67 5.38 3.31 -7.74
N ARG A 68 4.86 3.82 -8.86
CA ARG A 68 5.16 3.33 -10.21
C ARG A 68 6.66 3.36 -10.50
N GLY A 69 7.37 4.39 -10.03
CA GLY A 69 8.82 4.47 -10.12
C GLY A 69 9.54 3.33 -9.37
N ILE A 70 9.10 3.02 -8.14
CA ILE A 70 9.69 1.94 -7.33
C ILE A 70 9.38 0.55 -7.89
N GLU A 71 8.19 0.33 -8.42
CA GLU A 71 7.83 -0.92 -9.11
C GLU A 71 8.71 -1.15 -10.34
N GLU A 72 8.94 -0.12 -11.14
CA GLU A 72 9.84 -0.20 -12.29
C GLU A 72 11.31 -0.37 -11.85
N CYS A 73 11.72 0.24 -10.73
CA CYS A 73 13.03 -0.01 -10.14
C CYS A 73 13.23 -1.48 -9.76
N LYS A 74 12.27 -2.09 -9.08
CA LYS A 74 12.28 -3.53 -8.76
C LYS A 74 12.37 -4.38 -10.02
N HIS A 75 11.63 -4.00 -11.06
CA HIS A 75 11.69 -4.69 -12.35
C HIS A 75 13.09 -4.59 -12.99
N GLN A 76 13.66 -3.39 -13.10
CA GLN A 76 14.97 -3.15 -13.74
C GLN A 76 16.14 -3.81 -12.99
N PHE A 77 15.99 -4.06 -11.69
CA PHE A 77 17.03 -4.61 -10.82
C PHE A 77 16.73 -6.03 -10.31
N ALA A 78 15.66 -6.68 -10.78
CA ALA A 78 15.24 -8.01 -10.34
C ALA A 78 16.38 -9.05 -10.38
N TRP A 79 17.27 -8.93 -11.38
CA TRP A 79 18.37 -9.85 -11.67
C TRP A 79 19.77 -9.28 -11.38
N ASP A 80 19.84 -8.19 -10.60
CA ASP A 80 21.08 -7.58 -10.12
C ASP A 80 21.32 -7.87 -8.64
N ARG A 81 22.56 -7.74 -8.15
CA ARG A 81 22.90 -8.05 -6.74
C ARG A 81 22.09 -7.20 -5.76
N TRP A 82 21.84 -5.94 -6.11
CA TRP A 82 20.86 -5.08 -5.47
C TRP A 82 19.55 -5.10 -6.26
N ASN A 83 18.43 -5.42 -5.62
CA ASN A 83 17.14 -5.69 -6.26
C ASN A 83 16.05 -4.65 -5.95
N CYS A 84 16.45 -3.41 -5.64
CA CYS A 84 15.53 -2.35 -5.22
C CYS A 84 14.62 -2.75 -4.04
N PRO A 85 15.19 -3.00 -2.84
CA PRO A 85 14.45 -3.43 -1.67
C PRO A 85 13.43 -2.37 -1.22
N GLU A 86 12.43 -2.75 -0.42
CA GLU A 86 11.39 -1.81 0.06
C GLU A 86 11.97 -0.65 0.89
N SER A 87 13.13 -0.85 1.53
CA SER A 87 13.87 0.23 2.20
C SER A 87 14.29 1.36 1.25
N ALA A 88 14.47 1.06 -0.05
CA ALA A 88 14.74 2.06 -1.09
C ALA A 88 13.54 2.99 -1.34
N ARG A 89 12.34 2.68 -0.84
CA ARG A 89 11.18 3.59 -0.89
C ARG A 89 11.36 4.80 0.03
N GLN A 90 12.14 4.67 1.11
CA GLN A 90 12.33 5.69 2.14
C GLN A 90 13.61 6.51 1.88
N LEU A 91 13.61 7.28 0.79
CA LEU A 91 14.81 7.92 0.23
C LEU A 91 15.42 9.11 1.00
N SER A 92 14.83 9.56 2.10
CA SER A 92 15.06 10.92 2.64
C SER A 92 14.90 11.06 4.17
N THR A 93 15.01 9.99 4.97
CA THR A 93 15.14 10.17 6.44
C THR A 93 16.20 9.29 7.07
N HIS A 94 17.11 9.98 7.75
CA HIS A 94 18.12 9.54 8.71
C HIS A 94 18.13 8.04 9.04
N ASN A 95 19.24 7.39 8.66
CA ASN A 95 19.78 6.11 9.12
C ASN A 95 19.63 4.88 8.21
N GLY A 96 18.81 4.89 7.15
CA GLY A 96 18.68 3.73 6.25
C GLY A 96 19.46 3.80 4.93
N LEU A 97 19.52 4.98 4.30
CA LEU A 97 20.13 5.16 2.98
C LEU A 97 20.93 6.47 2.91
N ARG A 98 21.72 6.75 3.96
CA ARG A 98 22.62 7.92 4.02
C ARG A 98 23.79 7.84 3.02
N SER A 99 23.86 6.75 2.25
CA SER A 99 24.87 6.52 1.24
C SER A 99 24.43 7.07 -0.11
N ALA A 100 25.28 7.86 -0.76
CA ALA A 100 25.02 8.47 -2.07
C ALA A 100 25.57 7.58 -3.19
N THR A 101 25.06 6.35 -3.29
CA THR A 101 25.52 5.36 -4.28
C THR A 101 24.83 5.50 -5.63
N ARG A 102 25.34 4.78 -6.61
CA ARG A 102 24.78 4.68 -7.96
C ARG A 102 23.33 4.18 -7.99
N GLU A 103 22.98 3.27 -7.09
CA GLU A 103 21.62 2.73 -6.93
C GLU A 103 20.68 3.82 -6.44
N THR A 104 21.11 4.60 -5.43
CA THR A 104 20.30 5.71 -4.90
C THR A 104 20.05 6.79 -5.96
N ALA A 105 21.04 7.08 -6.81
CA ALA A 105 20.90 7.99 -7.93
C ALA A 105 19.79 7.54 -8.91
N PHE A 106 19.74 6.24 -9.22
CA PHE A 106 18.68 5.68 -10.04
C PHE A 106 17.31 5.78 -9.37
N VAL A 107 17.22 5.52 -8.06
CA VAL A 107 15.93 5.60 -7.34
C VAL A 107 15.37 7.03 -7.35
N HIS A 108 16.20 8.03 -7.08
CA HIS A 108 15.80 9.44 -7.17
C HIS A 108 15.26 9.77 -8.58
N ALA A 109 16.00 9.37 -9.61
CA ALA A 109 15.61 9.61 -11.00
C ALA A 109 14.30 8.91 -11.39
N ILE A 110 14.16 7.61 -11.10
CA ILE A 110 12.96 6.85 -11.50
C ILE A 110 11.72 7.25 -10.71
N SER A 111 11.87 7.64 -9.43
CA SER A 111 10.77 8.19 -8.63
C SER A 111 10.32 9.55 -9.18
N ALA A 112 11.24 10.45 -9.51
CA ALA A 112 10.90 11.73 -10.13
C ALA A 112 10.25 11.56 -11.51
N ALA A 113 10.77 10.63 -12.32
CA ALA A 113 10.20 10.25 -13.61
C ALA A 113 8.79 9.69 -13.47
N GLY A 114 8.56 8.81 -12.49
CA GLY A 114 7.25 8.22 -12.22
C GLY A 114 6.20 9.26 -11.82
N VAL A 115 6.57 10.21 -10.96
CA VAL A 115 5.69 11.33 -10.57
C VAL A 115 5.33 12.19 -11.79
N MET A 116 6.32 12.63 -12.57
CA MET A 116 6.08 13.42 -13.79
C MET A 116 5.21 12.65 -14.79
N TYR A 117 5.52 11.37 -15.03
CA TYR A 117 4.79 10.51 -15.95
C TYR A 117 3.32 10.41 -15.59
N THR A 118 3.00 10.09 -14.32
CA THR A 118 1.62 9.95 -13.86
C THR A 118 0.87 11.28 -13.91
N LEU A 119 1.50 12.39 -13.52
CA LEU A 119 0.87 13.71 -13.58
C LEU A 119 0.55 14.15 -15.02
N THR A 120 1.50 13.97 -15.95
CA THR A 120 1.28 14.26 -17.37
C THR A 120 0.20 13.35 -17.94
N LYS A 121 0.17 12.07 -17.56
CA LYS A 121 -0.83 11.13 -18.06
C LYS A 121 -2.24 11.45 -17.59
N ASN A 122 -2.40 11.73 -16.30
CA ASN A 122 -3.69 12.08 -15.73
C ASN A 122 -4.21 13.41 -16.31
N CYS A 123 -3.28 14.34 -16.58
CA CYS A 123 -3.58 15.59 -17.28
C CYS A 123 -4.13 15.36 -18.70
N SER A 124 -3.42 14.57 -19.52
CA SER A 124 -3.87 14.28 -20.88
C SER A 124 -5.08 13.35 -20.93
N MET A 125 -5.41 12.65 -19.85
CA MET A 125 -6.66 11.89 -19.73
C MET A 125 -7.85 12.77 -19.30
N GLY A 126 -7.61 14.03 -18.92
CA GLY A 126 -8.65 14.94 -18.43
C GLY A 126 -9.07 14.65 -16.98
N GLU A 127 -8.21 14.02 -16.17
CA GLU A 127 -8.49 13.78 -14.75
C GLU A 127 -8.37 15.04 -13.90
N PHE A 128 -7.64 16.05 -14.36
CA PHE A 128 -7.48 17.33 -13.69
C PHE A 128 -8.22 18.44 -14.45
N ALA A 129 -8.97 19.26 -13.73
CA ALA A 129 -9.71 20.38 -14.33
C ALA A 129 -8.80 21.51 -14.86
N ASN A 130 -7.61 21.68 -14.26
CA ASN A 130 -6.74 22.85 -14.50
C ASN A 130 -5.63 22.59 -15.52
N CYS A 131 -5.71 21.49 -16.28
CA CYS A 131 -4.74 21.19 -17.31
C CYS A 131 -5.37 20.31 -18.40
N GLY A 132 -4.69 20.18 -19.53
CA GLY A 132 -5.15 19.36 -20.66
C GLY A 132 -4.00 19.00 -21.58
N CYS A 133 -4.34 18.68 -22.83
CA CYS A 133 -3.38 18.38 -23.89
C CYS A 133 -2.46 19.59 -24.17
N ASP A 134 -1.27 19.32 -24.70
CA ASP A 134 -0.44 20.35 -25.31
C ASP A 134 -0.94 20.64 -26.73
N ASP A 135 -1.60 21.77 -26.89
CA ASP A 135 -2.21 22.20 -28.15
C ASP A 135 -1.28 23.11 -28.99
N SER A 136 -0.06 23.39 -28.52
CA SER A 136 0.87 24.37 -29.12
C SER A 136 1.26 24.09 -30.57
N LYS A 137 1.14 22.82 -30.99
CA LYS A 137 1.49 22.37 -32.35
C LYS A 137 0.29 22.04 -33.23
N ILE A 138 -0.93 21.99 -32.68
CA ILE A 138 -2.12 21.55 -33.42
C ILE A 138 -2.30 22.39 -34.70
N GLY A 139 -2.62 21.72 -35.81
CA GLY A 139 -2.85 22.33 -37.12
C GLY A 139 -1.58 22.67 -37.91
N LYS A 140 -0.38 22.58 -37.32
CA LYS A 140 0.88 22.82 -38.03
C LYS A 140 1.25 21.62 -38.91
N ILE A 141 1.81 21.89 -40.08
CA ILE A 141 2.36 20.85 -40.97
C ILE A 141 3.63 20.30 -40.33
N GLY A 142 3.65 19.01 -40.03
CA GLY A 142 4.79 18.36 -39.40
C GLY A 142 5.84 17.85 -40.39
N GLY A 143 5.45 17.66 -41.65
CA GLY A 143 6.30 17.21 -42.76
C GLY A 143 5.45 16.81 -43.97
N ARG A 144 6.07 16.20 -44.99
CA ARG A 144 5.33 15.71 -46.16
C ARG A 144 4.32 14.63 -45.73
N GLY A 145 3.04 14.86 -46.01
CA GLY A 145 1.96 13.89 -45.78
C GLY A 145 1.44 13.79 -44.34
N TRP A 146 1.78 14.73 -43.44
CA TRP A 146 1.23 14.69 -42.08
C TRP A 146 1.10 16.04 -41.37
N VAL A 147 0.13 16.11 -40.46
CA VAL A 147 -0.20 17.30 -39.66
C VAL A 147 -0.20 16.98 -38.17
N TRP A 148 0.11 17.98 -37.35
CA TRP A 148 -0.03 17.88 -35.90
C TRP A 148 -1.50 17.97 -35.48
N GLY A 149 -1.95 17.06 -34.64
CA GLY A 149 -3.32 17.04 -34.11
C GLY A 149 -3.49 15.94 -33.07
N GLY A 150 -4.71 15.71 -32.59
CA GLY A 150 -4.96 14.80 -31.45
C GLY A 150 -4.55 15.44 -30.12
N CYS A 151 -4.22 14.63 -29.12
CA CYS A 151 -3.83 15.10 -27.80
C CYS A 151 -2.35 14.82 -27.55
N SER A 152 -1.52 15.86 -27.57
CA SER A 152 -0.12 15.71 -27.12
C SER A 152 -0.05 15.72 -25.59
N ASP A 153 0.69 14.78 -25.01
CA ASP A 153 0.88 14.69 -23.56
C ASP A 153 1.61 15.95 -23.04
N ASN A 154 0.99 16.70 -22.12
CA ASN A 154 1.52 17.95 -21.58
C ASN A 154 2.62 17.70 -20.53
N VAL A 155 3.84 17.45 -21.03
CA VAL A 155 5.02 17.18 -20.19
C VAL A 155 5.46 18.40 -19.38
N ASP A 156 5.26 19.61 -19.89
CA ASP A 156 5.66 20.85 -19.18
C ASP A 156 4.82 21.05 -17.91
N PHE A 157 3.53 20.67 -17.94
CA PHE A 157 2.68 20.63 -16.75
C PHE A 157 3.20 19.58 -15.75
N GLY A 158 3.39 18.34 -16.18
CA GLY A 158 3.81 17.26 -15.29
C GLY A 158 5.17 17.51 -14.66
N GLU A 159 6.12 18.07 -15.42
CA GLU A 159 7.45 18.45 -14.95
C GLU A 159 7.38 19.53 -13.85
N ARG A 160 6.59 20.59 -14.08
CA ARG A 160 6.42 21.70 -13.14
C ARG A 160 5.84 21.23 -11.80
N ILE A 161 4.79 20.41 -11.85
CA ILE A 161 4.16 19.88 -10.64
C ILE A 161 5.09 18.86 -9.97
N ALA A 162 5.70 17.95 -10.72
CA ALA A 162 6.65 16.97 -10.16
C ALA A 162 7.80 17.66 -9.41
N LYS A 163 8.34 18.75 -9.96
CA LYS A 163 9.37 19.57 -9.32
C LYS A 163 8.93 20.07 -7.93
N GLN A 164 7.70 20.57 -7.82
CA GLN A 164 7.19 21.11 -6.55
C GLN A 164 7.00 20.08 -5.46
N PHE A 165 6.86 18.80 -5.82
CA PHE A 165 6.74 17.71 -4.86
C PHE A 165 8.11 17.08 -4.62
N VAL A 166 8.74 16.56 -5.66
CA VAL A 166 9.94 15.74 -5.55
C VAL A 166 11.16 16.53 -5.07
N ASP A 167 11.33 17.78 -5.53
CA ASP A 167 12.52 18.57 -5.16
C ASP A 167 12.36 19.20 -3.78
N LYS A 168 11.13 19.49 -3.34
CA LYS A 168 10.86 20.04 -1.99
C LYS A 168 11.04 19.03 -0.86
N VAL A 169 11.11 17.73 -1.17
CA VAL A 169 11.47 16.71 -0.19
C VAL A 169 12.95 16.82 0.20
N GLU A 170 13.79 17.34 -0.70
CA GLU A 170 15.21 17.55 -0.47
C GLU A 170 15.46 18.88 0.27
N ASN A 171 15.37 18.84 1.60
CA ASN A 171 15.53 20.02 2.47
C ASN A 171 16.99 20.34 2.85
N GLY A 172 17.94 19.47 2.46
CA GLY A 172 19.37 19.66 2.74
C GLY A 172 20.02 20.74 1.87
N GLN A 173 21.05 21.41 2.39
CA GLN A 173 21.90 22.33 1.62
C GLN A 173 23.31 21.77 1.38
N ASP A 174 23.48 20.45 1.59
CA ASP A 174 24.74 19.74 1.41
C ASP A 174 24.92 19.26 -0.05
N SER A 175 26.13 18.78 -0.37
CA SER A 175 26.44 18.22 -1.70
C SER A 175 25.52 17.06 -2.07
N ARG A 176 25.03 16.31 -1.08
CA ARG A 176 24.08 15.22 -1.25
C ARG A 176 22.74 15.69 -1.79
N ALA A 177 22.15 16.70 -1.15
CA ALA A 177 20.90 17.27 -1.63
C ALA A 177 21.05 17.81 -3.07
N ALA A 178 22.18 18.44 -3.40
CA ALA A 178 22.46 18.90 -4.76
C ALA A 178 22.52 17.75 -5.78
N VAL A 179 23.18 16.63 -5.45
CA VAL A 179 23.21 15.41 -6.28
C VAL A 179 21.81 14.82 -6.44
N ASN A 180 21.02 14.76 -5.36
CA ASN A 180 19.65 14.23 -5.40
C ASN A 180 18.75 15.08 -6.30
N LEU A 181 18.82 16.42 -6.18
CA LEU A 181 18.09 17.35 -7.05
C LEU A 181 18.50 17.20 -8.53
N HIS A 182 19.79 17.01 -8.81
CA HIS A 182 20.27 16.73 -10.17
C HIS A 182 19.69 15.41 -10.72
N ASN A 183 19.72 14.34 -9.92
CA ASN A 183 19.19 13.04 -10.33
C ASN A 183 17.67 13.06 -10.54
N ASN A 184 16.94 13.81 -9.69
CA ASN A 184 15.51 14.05 -9.88
C ASN A 184 15.23 14.74 -11.24
N GLU A 185 16.04 15.74 -11.59
CA GLU A 185 15.95 16.43 -12.88
C GLU A 185 16.28 15.49 -14.05
N ALA A 186 17.35 14.70 -13.95
CA ALA A 186 17.70 13.69 -14.96
C ALA A 186 16.55 12.70 -15.19
N GLY A 187 15.85 12.31 -14.12
CA GLY A 187 14.63 11.51 -14.18
C GLY A 187 13.50 12.16 -14.98
N ARG A 188 13.20 13.43 -14.72
CA ARG A 188 12.19 14.19 -15.47
C ARG A 188 12.58 14.35 -16.94
N LEU A 189 13.85 14.63 -17.21
CA LEU A 189 14.38 14.74 -18.57
C LEU A 189 14.35 13.39 -19.31
N ALA A 190 14.47 12.25 -18.62
CA ALA A 190 14.30 10.93 -19.24
C ALA A 190 12.87 10.73 -19.78
N VAL A 191 11.85 11.24 -19.07
CA VAL A 191 10.46 11.22 -19.56
C VAL A 191 10.33 12.05 -20.84
N ARG A 192 10.96 13.22 -20.91
CA ARG A 192 10.97 14.06 -22.12
C ARG A 192 11.72 13.39 -23.28
N ALA A 193 12.89 12.84 -22.99
CA ALA A 193 13.79 12.24 -23.98
C ALA A 193 13.18 10.98 -24.64
N THR A 194 12.30 10.29 -23.92
CA THR A 194 11.61 9.08 -24.41
C THR A 194 10.25 9.35 -25.04
N LEU A 195 9.82 10.61 -25.17
CA LEU A 195 8.57 10.93 -25.87
C LEU A 195 8.56 10.37 -27.30
N LYS A 196 7.47 9.70 -27.66
CA LYS A 196 7.27 9.12 -29.00
C LYS A 196 6.22 9.91 -29.77
N ARG A 197 6.48 10.12 -31.07
CA ARG A 197 5.48 10.66 -31.99
C ARG A 197 4.56 9.51 -32.42
N THR A 198 3.31 9.55 -31.98
CA THR A 198 2.28 8.59 -32.38
C THR A 198 1.44 9.21 -33.49
N CYS A 199 1.10 8.42 -34.51
CA CYS A 199 0.33 8.89 -35.67
C CYS A 199 -0.90 8.02 -35.92
N LYS A 200 -1.96 8.64 -36.42
CA LYS A 200 -3.14 8.00 -36.98
C LYS A 200 -3.21 8.28 -38.47
N CYS A 201 -3.28 7.21 -39.27
CA CYS A 201 -3.45 7.31 -40.70
C CYS A 201 -4.90 7.60 -41.08
N HIS A 202 -5.06 8.42 -42.10
CA HIS A 202 -6.31 8.81 -42.71
C HIS A 202 -6.18 8.63 -44.23
N GLY A 203 -7.10 7.89 -44.82
CA GLY A 203 -7.09 7.58 -46.25
C GLY A 203 -8.12 6.52 -46.59
N VAL A 204 -8.46 6.41 -47.88
CA VAL A 204 -9.42 5.39 -48.36
C VAL A 204 -8.93 4.00 -47.93
N SER A 205 -9.83 3.23 -47.33
CA SER A 205 -9.55 1.87 -46.81
C SER A 205 -8.41 1.78 -45.78
N GLY A 206 -8.15 2.84 -45.01
CA GLY A 206 -7.10 2.86 -43.99
C GLY A 206 -5.69 3.13 -44.53
N SER A 207 -5.57 3.60 -45.77
CA SER A 207 -4.29 4.06 -46.33
C SER A 207 -3.74 5.27 -45.56
N CYS A 208 -2.41 5.44 -45.55
CA CYS A 208 -1.69 6.53 -44.86
C CYS A 208 -1.35 7.70 -45.79
N SER A 209 -2.26 8.10 -46.68
CA SER A 209 -2.02 9.22 -47.62
C SER A 209 -1.94 10.57 -46.90
N ILE A 210 -2.70 10.73 -45.82
CA ILE A 210 -2.54 11.80 -44.84
C ILE A 210 -2.57 11.19 -43.44
N GLN A 211 -1.73 11.67 -42.51
CA GLN A 211 -1.75 11.19 -41.12
C GLN A 211 -1.73 12.36 -40.14
N THR A 212 -2.36 12.15 -38.99
CA THR A 212 -2.38 13.10 -37.88
C THR A 212 -1.51 12.56 -36.76
N CYS A 213 -0.57 13.34 -36.26
CA CYS A 213 0.36 12.89 -35.21
C CYS A 213 0.35 13.79 -33.97
N TRP A 214 0.62 13.19 -32.81
CA TRP A 214 0.79 13.86 -31.52
C TRP A 214 2.02 13.30 -30.78
N MET A 215 2.53 14.06 -29.81
CA MET A 215 3.56 13.58 -28.89
C MET A 215 2.92 12.80 -27.75
N GLN A 216 3.40 11.60 -27.50
CA GLN A 216 2.90 10.72 -26.46
C GLN A 216 4.03 10.23 -25.57
N LEU A 217 3.76 10.10 -24.28
CA LEU A 217 4.61 9.38 -23.34
C LEU A 217 4.89 7.97 -23.89
N ALA A 218 6.17 7.57 -23.89
CA ALA A 218 6.53 6.18 -24.09
C ALA A 218 5.97 5.28 -22.98
N ASP A 219 6.05 3.97 -23.16
CA ASP A 219 5.67 3.08 -22.06
C ASP A 219 6.68 3.27 -20.92
N PHE A 220 6.21 3.25 -19.66
CA PHE A 220 7.09 3.56 -18.52
C PHE A 220 8.29 2.60 -18.41
N ARG A 221 8.17 1.41 -19.00
CA ARG A 221 9.26 0.45 -19.17
C ARG A 221 10.42 1.00 -20.02
N ASP A 222 10.12 1.78 -21.06
CA ASP A 222 11.12 2.43 -21.91
C ASP A 222 11.88 3.53 -21.14
N VAL A 223 11.16 4.27 -20.28
CA VAL A 223 11.76 5.26 -19.35
C VAL A 223 12.70 4.56 -18.37
N GLY A 224 12.25 3.44 -17.78
CA GLY A 224 13.06 2.61 -16.89
C GLY A 224 14.33 2.07 -17.59
N GLY A 225 14.19 1.57 -18.82
CA GLY A 225 15.30 1.09 -19.63
C GLY A 225 16.30 2.20 -19.98
N TYR A 226 15.81 3.39 -20.35
CA TYR A 226 16.64 4.57 -20.60
C TYR A 226 17.45 4.96 -19.35
N LEU A 227 16.79 5.06 -18.20
CA LEU A 227 17.46 5.38 -16.93
C LEU A 227 18.42 4.27 -16.48
N LYS A 228 18.17 3.00 -16.83
CA LYS A 228 19.06 1.89 -16.51
C LYS A 228 20.38 2.01 -17.27
N ILE A 229 20.33 2.43 -18.54
CA ILE A 229 21.52 2.76 -19.33
C ILE A 229 22.28 3.91 -18.66
N LYS A 230 21.58 4.98 -18.26
CA LYS A 230 22.19 6.12 -17.55
C LYS A 230 22.80 5.72 -16.20
N HIS A 231 22.21 4.77 -15.49
CA HIS A 231 22.77 4.22 -14.26
C HIS A 231 24.09 3.48 -14.51
N HIS A 232 24.20 2.68 -15.58
CA HIS A 232 25.47 2.04 -15.92
C HIS A 232 26.58 3.05 -16.29
N GLN A 233 26.19 4.19 -16.87
CA GLN A 233 27.07 5.30 -17.26
C GLN A 233 27.24 6.37 -16.17
N ALA A 234 26.65 6.17 -14.99
CA ALA A 234 26.63 7.19 -13.94
C ALA A 234 28.05 7.58 -13.51
N ARG A 235 28.24 8.87 -13.22
CA ARG A 235 29.54 9.45 -12.91
C ARG A 235 29.67 9.71 -11.41
N LYS A 236 30.82 9.33 -10.84
CA LYS A 236 31.16 9.68 -9.47
C LYS A 236 31.59 11.14 -9.40
N LEU A 237 31.02 11.87 -8.46
CA LEU A 237 31.38 13.24 -8.16
C LEU A 237 32.45 13.26 -7.07
N GLU A 238 33.64 13.77 -7.42
CA GLU A 238 34.69 14.06 -6.45
C GLU A 238 34.60 15.52 -6.04
N MET A 239 34.31 15.77 -4.76
CA MET A 239 34.21 17.13 -4.22
C MET A 239 35.59 17.58 -3.71
N ASP A 240 36.04 18.76 -4.14
CA ASP A 240 37.28 19.36 -3.67
C ASP A 240 37.11 19.86 -2.20
N LYS A 241 37.60 19.05 -1.26
CA LYS A 241 37.51 19.31 0.19
C LYS A 241 38.21 20.61 0.62
N THR A 242 39.17 21.09 -0.17
CA THR A 242 39.96 22.29 0.15
C THR A 242 39.17 23.58 -0.08
N ARG A 243 38.29 23.62 -1.09
CA ARG A 243 37.36 24.76 -1.32
C ARG A 243 36.21 24.80 -0.30
N MET A 244 35.78 23.65 0.21
CA MET A 244 34.65 23.58 1.15
C MET A 244 34.95 24.05 2.59
N ARG A 245 36.23 24.18 2.95
CA ARG A 245 36.69 24.65 4.27
C ARG A 245 36.82 26.17 4.39
N ALA A 246 36.65 26.91 3.29
CA ALA A 246 36.76 28.37 3.26
C ALA A 246 35.45 29.05 3.73
N GLY A 247 35.08 28.86 5.00
CA GLY A 247 34.30 29.77 5.86
C GLY A 247 32.91 30.32 5.47
N ASN A 248 32.52 30.45 4.20
CA ASN A 248 31.34 31.20 3.77
C ASN A 248 30.38 30.32 2.95
N SER A 249 29.11 30.24 3.37
CA SER A 249 28.06 29.44 2.72
C SER A 249 27.71 29.89 1.28
N ALA A 250 28.16 31.06 0.85
CA ALA A 250 27.98 31.57 -0.52
C ALA A 250 29.02 30.98 -1.50
N ASP A 251 30.29 30.89 -1.09
CA ASP A 251 31.37 30.31 -1.90
C ASP A 251 31.18 28.80 -2.08
N ASN A 252 30.70 28.10 -1.05
CA ASN A 252 30.35 26.67 -1.17
C ASN A 252 29.21 26.44 -2.16
N ARG A 253 28.23 27.35 -2.24
CA ARG A 253 27.15 27.25 -3.24
C ARG A 253 27.67 27.52 -4.65
N GLY A 254 28.52 28.52 -4.83
CA GLY A 254 29.15 28.83 -6.13
C GLY A 254 29.98 27.65 -6.66
N ALA A 255 30.84 27.08 -5.83
CA ALA A 255 31.68 25.94 -6.22
C ALA A 255 30.85 24.69 -6.57
N ILE A 256 29.74 24.44 -5.86
CA ILE A 256 28.78 23.38 -6.20
C ILE A 256 28.17 23.69 -7.57
N THR A 257 27.59 24.88 -7.77
CA THR A 257 26.95 25.27 -9.05
C THR A 257 27.90 25.17 -10.24
N ASP A 258 29.16 25.59 -10.11
CA ASP A 258 30.17 25.47 -11.17
C ASP A 258 30.47 24.01 -11.52
N THR A 259 30.57 23.15 -10.51
CA THR A 259 30.81 21.72 -10.70
C THR A 259 29.67 21.04 -11.44
N PHE A 260 28.41 21.36 -11.09
CA PHE A 260 27.23 20.82 -11.77
C PHE A 260 27.01 21.42 -13.17
N SER A 261 27.50 22.63 -13.44
CA SER A 261 27.39 23.27 -14.76
C SER A 261 28.22 22.56 -15.84
N ALA A 262 29.27 21.85 -15.43
CA ALA A 262 30.10 21.02 -16.31
C ALA A 262 29.51 19.61 -16.56
N VAL A 263 28.41 19.23 -15.89
CA VAL A 263 27.77 17.92 -16.02
C VAL A 263 26.47 18.03 -16.81
N SER A 264 26.25 17.09 -17.73
CA SER A 264 24.99 17.02 -18.48
C SER A 264 23.81 16.77 -17.54
N ARG A 265 22.71 17.52 -17.71
CA ARG A 265 21.49 17.36 -16.92
C ARG A 265 20.81 15.99 -17.06
N THR A 266 21.20 15.20 -18.07
CA THR A 266 20.66 13.85 -18.33
C THR A 266 21.51 12.71 -17.76
N GLU A 267 22.63 13.04 -17.12
CA GLU A 267 23.51 12.06 -16.48
C GLU A 267 23.08 11.81 -15.03
N LEU A 268 23.40 10.62 -14.52
CA LEU A 268 23.20 10.29 -13.11
C LEU A 268 24.51 10.47 -12.36
N LEU A 269 24.43 11.05 -11.17
CA LEU A 269 25.56 11.37 -10.31
C LEU A 269 25.47 10.62 -8.98
N TYR A 270 26.63 10.18 -8.49
CA TYR A 270 26.77 9.55 -7.17
C TYR A 270 28.06 10.04 -6.49
N MET A 271 28.17 9.90 -5.17
CA MET A 271 29.36 10.34 -4.42
C MET A 271 30.10 9.19 -3.73
N GLU A 272 29.40 8.09 -3.44
CA GLU A 272 29.93 6.95 -2.70
C GLU A 272 29.93 5.69 -3.56
N GLU A 273 30.97 4.87 -3.43
CA GLU A 273 30.97 3.56 -4.09
C GLU A 273 29.89 2.66 -3.49
N SER A 274 29.28 1.87 -4.36
CA SER A 274 28.30 0.88 -3.96
C SER A 274 28.95 -0.19 -3.05
N PRO A 275 28.33 -0.56 -1.93
CA PRO A 275 28.83 -1.62 -1.07
C PRO A 275 28.76 -2.99 -1.75
N ASP A 276 29.44 -3.97 -1.17
CA ASP A 276 29.30 -5.35 -1.64
C ASP A 276 27.92 -5.92 -1.28
N TYR A 277 27.01 -5.91 -2.26
CA TYR A 277 25.66 -6.44 -2.14
C TYR A 277 25.59 -7.97 -2.07
N CYS A 278 26.69 -8.70 -2.29
CA CYS A 278 26.72 -10.15 -2.10
C CYS A 278 26.55 -10.50 -0.61
N VAL A 279 27.17 -9.73 0.28
CA VAL A 279 27.23 -10.01 1.71
C VAL A 279 26.03 -9.40 2.43
N LYS A 280 25.40 -10.21 3.29
CA LYS A 280 24.33 -9.74 4.15
C LYS A 280 24.89 -8.84 5.26
N ASN A 281 24.38 -7.61 5.34
CA ASN A 281 24.68 -6.67 6.40
C ASN A 281 23.39 -5.99 6.87
N LEU A 282 22.81 -6.50 7.95
CA LEU A 282 21.54 -6.00 8.50
C LEU A 282 21.63 -4.54 8.97
N SER A 283 22.80 -4.10 9.44
CA SER A 283 23.02 -2.73 9.90
C SER A 283 23.00 -1.70 8.76
N LEU A 284 23.37 -2.14 7.54
CA LEU A 284 23.30 -1.31 6.32
C LEU A 284 22.07 -1.62 5.46
N GLY A 285 21.13 -2.43 5.95
CA GLY A 285 19.94 -2.84 5.19
C GLY A 285 20.24 -3.74 3.98
N LEU A 286 21.41 -4.39 3.95
CA LEU A 286 21.82 -5.30 2.87
C LEU A 286 21.38 -6.72 3.20
N HIS A 287 20.55 -7.31 2.33
CA HIS A 287 20.02 -8.65 2.54
C HIS A 287 20.94 -9.78 2.04
N GLY A 288 21.93 -9.45 1.20
CA GLY A 288 22.77 -10.43 0.50
C GLY A 288 22.06 -11.06 -0.71
N THR A 289 22.79 -11.89 -1.47
CA THR A 289 22.25 -12.60 -2.65
C THR A 289 21.81 -14.05 -2.37
N GLU A 290 22.05 -14.55 -1.16
CA GLU A 290 21.69 -15.92 -0.76
C GLU A 290 20.17 -16.15 -0.81
N GLY A 291 19.76 -17.30 -1.38
CA GLY A 291 18.35 -17.69 -1.49
C GLY A 291 17.57 -16.95 -2.59
N ARG A 292 18.24 -16.17 -3.44
CA ARG A 292 17.61 -15.51 -4.60
C ARG A 292 17.55 -16.42 -5.81
N GLU A 293 16.44 -16.34 -6.52
CA GLU A 293 16.25 -17.01 -7.81
C GLU A 293 17.11 -16.35 -8.89
N CYS A 294 17.53 -17.16 -9.86
CA CYS A 294 18.32 -16.72 -11.00
C CYS A 294 17.96 -17.54 -12.23
N LEU A 295 18.30 -17.02 -13.41
CA LEU A 295 17.98 -17.60 -14.71
C LEU A 295 19.25 -18.12 -15.39
N GLN A 296 19.24 -19.41 -15.75
CA GLN A 296 20.36 -20.08 -16.42
C GLN A 296 20.09 -20.40 -17.90
N SER A 297 18.84 -20.73 -18.26
CA SER A 297 18.46 -21.06 -19.63
C SER A 297 16.98 -20.76 -19.90
N GLY A 298 16.67 -20.25 -21.11
CA GLY A 298 15.31 -19.93 -21.53
C GLY A 298 15.27 -19.34 -22.94
N LYS A 299 14.24 -19.69 -23.72
CA LYS A 299 14.14 -19.34 -25.15
C LYS A 299 14.06 -17.83 -25.43
N ASN A 300 13.46 -17.07 -24.50
CA ASN A 300 13.21 -15.62 -24.64
C ASN A 300 14.01 -14.75 -23.66
N LEU A 301 15.13 -15.25 -23.11
CA LEU A 301 15.93 -14.48 -22.15
C LEU A 301 16.95 -13.58 -22.84
N SER A 302 17.06 -12.33 -22.38
CA SER A 302 18.13 -11.41 -22.75
C SER A 302 19.50 -11.92 -22.31
N GLN A 303 20.57 -11.40 -22.92
CA GLN A 303 21.94 -11.75 -22.54
C GLN A 303 22.23 -11.41 -21.07
N TRP A 304 21.62 -10.34 -20.55
CA TRP A 304 21.76 -9.93 -19.16
C TRP A 304 21.09 -10.92 -18.21
N GLU A 305 19.89 -11.39 -18.53
CA GLU A 305 19.14 -12.35 -17.71
C GLU A 305 19.82 -13.72 -17.66
N ARG A 306 20.33 -14.22 -18.79
CA ARG A 306 21.04 -15.51 -18.86
C ARG A 306 22.30 -15.57 -17.98
N ARG A 307 22.90 -14.41 -17.69
CA ARG A 307 24.09 -14.30 -16.83
C ARG A 307 23.73 -14.00 -15.36
N SER A 308 22.45 -13.97 -15.00
CA SER A 308 22.02 -13.65 -13.64
C SER A 308 22.55 -14.65 -12.61
N CYS A 309 22.51 -15.96 -12.86
CA CYS A 309 23.07 -16.96 -11.93
C CYS A 309 24.57 -16.78 -11.69
N ARG A 310 25.32 -16.36 -12.72
CA ARG A 310 26.73 -16.00 -12.56
C ARG A 310 26.90 -14.80 -11.64
N ARG A 311 26.18 -13.71 -11.89
CA ARG A 311 26.31 -12.46 -11.11
C ARG A 311 25.84 -12.57 -9.66
N LEU A 312 24.77 -13.32 -9.44
CA LEU A 312 24.12 -13.45 -8.13
C LEU A 312 24.76 -14.53 -7.26
N CYS A 313 25.20 -15.63 -7.87
CA CYS A 313 25.74 -16.77 -7.15
C CYS A 313 27.25 -16.85 -7.30
N HIS A 314 27.75 -17.17 -8.50
CA HIS A 314 29.16 -17.49 -8.71
C HIS A 314 30.11 -16.34 -8.34
N ASP A 315 29.83 -15.12 -8.83
CA ASP A 315 30.67 -13.95 -8.54
C ASP A 315 30.58 -13.52 -7.06
N CYS A 316 29.58 -14.01 -6.32
CA CYS A 316 29.40 -13.81 -4.89
C CYS A 316 29.93 -15.00 -4.04
N GLY A 317 30.56 -16.00 -4.66
CA GLY A 317 31.05 -17.20 -3.96
C GLY A 317 29.96 -18.17 -3.52
N LEU A 318 28.73 -18.04 -4.03
CA LEU A 318 27.62 -18.94 -3.76
C LEU A 318 27.47 -19.97 -4.88
N LYS A 319 26.90 -21.13 -4.52
CA LYS A 319 26.55 -22.19 -5.48
C LYS A 319 25.12 -22.02 -5.97
N VAL A 320 24.88 -22.37 -7.23
CA VAL A 320 23.52 -22.49 -7.77
C VAL A 320 22.94 -23.82 -7.32
N GLU A 321 21.77 -23.80 -6.69
CA GLU A 321 21.01 -24.99 -6.32
C GLU A 321 19.77 -25.08 -7.21
N GLU A 322 19.71 -26.08 -8.08
CA GLU A 322 18.54 -26.31 -8.94
C GLU A 322 17.44 -27.00 -8.13
N ARG A 323 16.28 -26.34 -7.99
CA ARG A 323 15.08 -26.93 -7.39
C ARG A 323 14.00 -27.08 -8.45
N ARG A 324 13.48 -28.30 -8.60
CA ARG A 324 12.33 -28.58 -9.45
C ARG A 324 11.06 -28.35 -8.64
N ILE A 325 10.35 -27.28 -8.98
CA ILE A 325 9.07 -26.93 -8.36
C ILE A 325 8.00 -27.05 -9.45
N GLU A 326 6.97 -27.86 -9.22
CA GLU A 326 5.83 -27.94 -10.12
C GLU A 326 4.96 -26.69 -9.95
N THR A 327 5.03 -25.78 -10.91
CA THR A 327 4.20 -24.57 -10.95
C THR A 327 2.98 -24.82 -11.83
N VAL A 328 1.78 -24.60 -11.28
CA VAL A 328 0.55 -24.62 -12.07
C VAL A 328 0.42 -23.27 -12.78
N SER A 329 0.69 -23.25 -14.08
CA SER A 329 0.47 -22.09 -14.95
C SER A 329 -0.74 -22.31 -15.85
N SER A 330 -1.44 -21.23 -16.21
CA SER A 330 -2.48 -21.29 -17.23
C SER A 330 -1.90 -21.77 -18.56
N CYS A 331 -2.43 -22.86 -19.10
CA CYS A 331 -2.04 -23.42 -20.40
C CYS A 331 -3.28 -23.69 -21.25
N ASN A 332 -3.13 -23.74 -22.58
CA ASN A 332 -4.21 -24.00 -23.54
C ASN A 332 -5.37 -22.97 -23.49
N CYS A 333 -5.08 -21.72 -23.13
CA CYS A 333 -6.04 -20.63 -23.16
C CYS A 333 -6.51 -20.37 -24.61
N LYS A 334 -7.80 -20.55 -24.88
CA LYS A 334 -8.45 -20.01 -26.07
C LYS A 334 -8.96 -18.61 -25.75
N PHE A 335 -8.35 -17.61 -26.34
CA PHE A 335 -8.79 -16.23 -26.22
C PHE A 335 -9.96 -16.00 -27.18
N HIS A 336 -11.13 -15.69 -26.65
CA HIS A 336 -12.27 -15.26 -27.46
C HIS A 336 -12.33 -13.73 -27.42
N CYS A 337 -11.97 -13.09 -28.52
CA CYS A 337 -12.21 -11.66 -28.71
C CYS A 337 -13.64 -11.50 -29.22
N GLU A 338 -14.59 -11.15 -28.35
CA GLU A 338 -15.89 -10.69 -28.85
C GLU A 338 -15.69 -9.35 -29.57
N MET A 339 -15.97 -9.34 -30.88
CA MET A 339 -16.11 -8.11 -31.64
C MET A 339 -17.42 -7.42 -31.23
N ARG A 340 -17.41 -6.69 -30.10
CA ARG A 340 -18.25 -5.52 -29.96
C ARG A 340 -17.37 -4.30 -30.17
N ASN A 341 -17.84 -3.43 -31.07
CA ASN A 341 -17.09 -2.34 -31.64
C ASN A 341 -16.31 -1.52 -30.59
N VAL A 342 -15.03 -1.31 -30.93
CA VAL A 342 -14.04 -0.37 -30.37
C VAL A 342 -13.22 -0.86 -29.16
N HIS A 343 -12.06 -1.44 -29.51
CA HIS A 343 -10.81 -1.62 -28.74
C HIS A 343 -10.88 -2.31 -27.36
N SER A 344 -10.75 -3.63 -27.37
CA SER A 344 -10.58 -4.48 -26.20
C SER A 344 -9.12 -4.59 -25.75
N LYS A 345 -8.90 -4.44 -24.43
CA LYS A 345 -7.74 -4.98 -23.71
C LYS A 345 -8.24 -6.24 -22.99
N CYS A 346 -7.47 -7.33 -23.03
CA CYS A 346 -7.83 -8.57 -22.35
C CYS A 346 -7.65 -8.39 -20.83
N ASP A 347 -8.75 -8.51 -20.07
CA ASP A 347 -8.71 -8.57 -18.61
C ASP A 347 -8.52 -10.01 -18.11
N GLU A 348 -7.87 -10.09 -16.95
CA GLU A 348 -7.46 -11.30 -16.23
C GLU A 348 -8.66 -12.15 -15.74
N VAL A 349 -8.47 -13.47 -15.77
CA VAL A 349 -9.47 -14.50 -15.50
C VAL A 349 -10.05 -14.42 -14.07
N LEU A 350 -11.34 -14.13 -13.95
CA LEU A 350 -12.14 -14.37 -12.74
C LEU A 350 -12.80 -15.75 -12.82
N LEU A 351 -12.27 -16.74 -12.08
CA LEU A 351 -12.94 -18.02 -11.86
C LEU A 351 -14.11 -17.83 -10.87
N ARG A 352 -15.33 -17.62 -11.38
CA ARG A 352 -16.57 -17.89 -10.62
C ARG A 352 -16.98 -19.35 -10.87
N LYS A 353 -16.82 -20.22 -9.87
CA LYS A 353 -17.57 -21.50 -9.83
C LYS A 353 -19.04 -21.20 -9.51
N LYS A 354 -19.93 -21.32 -10.50
CA LYS A 354 -21.35 -21.64 -10.27
C LYS A 354 -21.50 -23.14 -10.49
N ALA A 355 -21.68 -23.91 -9.43
CA ALA A 355 -22.30 -25.22 -9.51
C ALA A 355 -23.77 -25.02 -9.10
N GLN A 356 -24.68 -25.29 -10.03
CA GLN A 356 -26.12 -25.24 -9.81
C GLN A 356 -26.60 -26.68 -9.85
N GLU A 357 -26.89 -27.25 -8.67
CA GLU A 357 -27.60 -28.52 -8.55
C GLU A 357 -29.12 -28.27 -8.50
N PRO A 358 -29.96 -29.19 -9.02
CA PRO A 358 -31.39 -29.01 -9.14
C PRO A 358 -32.10 -29.16 -7.79
N GLN A 359 -32.94 -28.17 -7.50
CA GLN A 359 -33.75 -28.03 -6.30
C GLN A 359 -34.95 -28.99 -6.31
N THR A 360 -35.01 -29.91 -5.35
CA THR A 360 -36.18 -30.78 -5.12
C THR A 360 -37.26 -30.07 -4.29
N ALA A 361 -38.49 -30.60 -4.38
CA ALA A 361 -39.77 -30.01 -3.96
C ALA A 361 -39.90 -29.60 -2.47
N GLN A 362 -38.86 -29.77 -1.65
CA GLN A 362 -38.79 -29.27 -0.28
C GLN A 362 -38.53 -27.74 -0.20
N GLN A 363 -38.09 -27.11 -1.30
CA GLN A 363 -37.83 -25.66 -1.35
C GLN A 363 -39.05 -24.77 -1.65
N ARG A 364 -40.24 -25.35 -1.90
CA ARG A 364 -41.49 -24.56 -2.03
C ARG A 364 -42.11 -24.13 -0.70
N ALA A 365 -41.55 -24.53 0.44
CA ALA A 365 -42.00 -24.07 1.77
C ALA A 365 -41.22 -22.87 2.33
N GLN A 366 -40.26 -22.29 1.58
CA GLN A 366 -39.38 -21.19 2.04
C GLN A 366 -39.78 -19.79 1.52
N THR A 367 -40.90 -19.65 0.81
CA THR A 367 -41.41 -18.34 0.38
C THR A 367 -42.09 -17.54 1.50
N THR A 368 -42.24 -18.11 2.70
CA THR A 368 -42.63 -17.41 3.94
C THR A 368 -41.43 -17.09 4.84
N THR A 369 -40.20 -17.08 4.30
CA THR A 369 -38.96 -16.76 5.05
C THR A 369 -38.33 -15.41 4.66
N ARG A 370 -39.01 -14.58 3.85
CA ARG A 370 -38.50 -13.23 3.52
C ARG A 370 -38.72 -12.21 4.65
N ALA A 371 -39.71 -12.43 5.52
CA ALA A 371 -39.92 -11.64 6.74
C ALA A 371 -39.01 -12.06 7.91
N LYS A 372 -38.55 -13.32 7.95
CA LYS A 372 -37.62 -13.81 8.97
C LYS A 372 -36.15 -13.41 8.73
N GLN A 373 -35.74 -13.23 7.47
CA GLN A 373 -34.39 -12.75 7.13
C GLN A 373 -34.15 -11.28 7.48
N MET A 374 -35.20 -10.45 7.53
CA MET A 374 -35.09 -9.06 7.97
C MET A 374 -34.82 -8.95 9.50
N ASN A 375 -35.25 -9.93 10.29
CA ASN A 375 -34.92 -10.05 11.72
C ASN A 375 -33.51 -10.56 11.97
N TRP A 376 -32.86 -11.20 11.00
CA TRP A 376 -31.50 -11.73 11.18
C TRP A 376 -30.44 -10.61 11.15
N PHE A 377 -30.62 -9.59 10.32
CA PHE A 377 -29.74 -8.42 10.30
C PHE A 377 -29.85 -7.59 11.60
N TYR A 378 -31.06 -7.48 12.16
CA TYR A 378 -31.29 -6.85 13.47
C TYR A 378 -30.74 -7.67 14.64
N GLY A 379 -30.87 -9.01 14.61
CA GLY A 379 -30.35 -9.91 15.64
C GLY A 379 -28.82 -10.01 15.65
N ALA A 380 -28.19 -9.98 14.47
CA ALA A 380 -26.74 -9.99 14.34
C ALA A 380 -26.08 -8.67 14.79
N ILE A 381 -26.81 -7.55 14.75
CA ILE A 381 -26.26 -6.23 15.10
C ILE A 381 -26.68 -5.79 16.52
N THR A 382 -27.89 -6.14 16.99
CA THR A 382 -28.43 -5.67 18.28
C THR A 382 -28.51 -6.73 19.38
N GLY A 383 -28.22 -8.00 19.10
CA GLY A 383 -28.07 -9.06 20.11
C GLY A 383 -29.32 -9.38 20.95
N ASN A 384 -30.54 -9.28 20.39
CA ASN A 384 -31.76 -9.79 21.03
C ASN A 384 -32.77 -10.30 19.99
N GLU A 385 -33.34 -11.48 20.22
CA GLU A 385 -34.41 -12.08 19.42
C GLU A 385 -35.82 -11.49 19.71
N LYS A 386 -35.92 -10.23 20.16
CA LYS A 386 -37.21 -9.60 20.48
C LYS A 386 -37.67 -8.59 19.42
N PRO A 387 -38.99 -8.42 19.20
CA PRO A 387 -39.54 -7.46 18.24
C PRO A 387 -39.13 -6.02 18.62
N PRO A 388 -39.16 -5.09 17.66
CA PRO A 388 -38.54 -3.78 17.80
C PRO A 388 -39.24 -2.98 18.90
N ASP A 389 -38.53 -2.71 19.99
CA ASP A 389 -38.92 -1.76 21.02
C ASP A 389 -37.93 -0.59 21.06
N GLU A 390 -38.48 0.62 20.91
CA GLU A 390 -38.01 2.00 21.12
C GLU A 390 -36.55 2.46 20.86
N ARG A 391 -35.62 1.63 20.34
CA ARG A 391 -34.23 2.05 20.05
C ARG A 391 -33.89 2.36 18.60
N THR A 392 -34.85 2.27 17.68
CA THR A 392 -34.70 2.53 16.23
C THR A 392 -35.02 3.97 15.81
N LYS A 393 -34.73 4.98 16.65
CA LYS A 393 -35.00 6.40 16.33
C LYS A 393 -34.03 7.05 15.32
N GLY A 394 -33.20 6.28 14.60
CA GLY A 394 -32.19 6.84 13.67
C GLY A 394 -32.18 6.31 12.24
N ILE A 395 -32.95 5.27 11.92
CA ILE A 395 -32.94 4.65 10.60
C ILE A 395 -34.34 4.77 10.00
N SER A 396 -34.49 5.66 9.03
CA SER A 396 -35.76 5.90 8.33
C SER A 396 -36.20 4.67 7.53
N LYS A 397 -37.49 4.55 7.22
CA LYS A 397 -38.06 3.50 6.33
C LYS A 397 -37.36 3.41 4.96
N ALA A 398 -36.68 4.48 4.53
CA ALA A 398 -35.89 4.56 3.30
C ALA A 398 -34.50 3.87 3.38
N GLN A 399 -33.98 3.60 4.58
CA GLN A 399 -32.72 2.88 4.81
C GLN A 399 -32.90 1.34 4.90
N LEU A 400 -33.98 0.80 4.34
CA LEU A 400 -34.15 -0.66 4.19
C LEU A 400 -33.74 -1.14 2.79
N THR A 401 -33.75 -0.27 1.79
CA THR A 401 -33.53 -0.60 0.37
C THR A 401 -32.16 -1.22 0.10
N TYR A 402 -31.10 -0.73 0.76
CA TYR A 402 -29.72 -1.15 0.51
C TYR A 402 -29.16 -2.14 1.54
N SER A 403 -29.98 -2.53 2.52
CA SER A 403 -29.57 -3.32 3.68
C SER A 403 -28.88 -4.64 3.29
N SER A 404 -29.40 -5.33 2.26
CA SER A 404 -28.79 -6.56 1.74
C SER A 404 -27.40 -6.34 1.14
N SER A 405 -27.20 -5.27 0.39
CA SER A 405 -25.90 -4.94 -0.23
C SER A 405 -24.89 -4.48 0.82
N VAL A 406 -25.35 -3.72 1.83
CA VAL A 406 -24.53 -3.33 3.00
C VAL A 406 -24.08 -4.58 3.75
N GLN A 407 -24.98 -5.55 3.97
CA GLN A 407 -24.64 -6.81 4.61
C GLN A 407 -23.56 -7.58 3.87
N VAL A 408 -23.74 -7.77 2.56
CA VAL A 408 -22.77 -8.48 1.71
C VAL A 408 -21.42 -7.77 1.71
N GLY A 409 -21.42 -6.44 1.72
CA GLY A 409 -20.19 -5.64 1.79
C GLY A 409 -19.45 -5.77 3.11
N ALA A 410 -20.15 -5.66 4.24
CA ALA A 410 -19.56 -5.85 5.56
C ALA A 410 -18.98 -7.27 5.73
N GLN A 411 -19.69 -8.29 5.24
CA GLN A 411 -19.21 -9.68 5.22
C GLN A 411 -18.00 -9.88 4.30
N SER A 412 -17.95 -9.18 3.17
CA SER A 412 -16.80 -9.22 2.27
C SER A 412 -15.56 -8.62 2.94
N GLY A 413 -15.74 -7.51 3.67
CA GLY A 413 -14.67 -6.93 4.50
C GLY A 413 -14.20 -7.88 5.61
N LEU A 414 -15.14 -8.57 6.29
CA LEU A 414 -14.79 -9.56 7.32
C LEU A 414 -14.03 -10.77 6.73
N ARG A 415 -14.41 -11.22 5.53
CA ARG A 415 -13.70 -12.30 4.82
C ARG A 415 -12.25 -11.89 4.52
N GLU A 416 -12.05 -10.66 4.05
CA GLU A 416 -10.72 -10.11 3.81
C GLU A 416 -9.92 -9.97 5.11
N CYS A 417 -10.56 -9.51 6.19
CA CYS A 417 -9.95 -9.45 7.51
C CYS A 417 -9.46 -10.83 7.99
N LYS A 418 -10.28 -11.87 7.86
CA LYS A 418 -9.87 -13.25 8.17
C LYS A 418 -8.70 -13.72 7.34
N HIS A 419 -8.68 -13.36 6.06
CA HIS A 419 -7.57 -13.68 5.16
C HIS A 419 -6.26 -13.01 5.64
N GLN A 420 -6.28 -11.69 5.89
CA GLN A 420 -5.11 -10.94 6.35
C GLN A 420 -4.58 -11.40 7.73
N PHE A 421 -5.48 -11.85 8.61
CA PHE A 421 -5.14 -12.22 9.99
C PHE A 421 -5.08 -13.74 10.25
N ALA A 422 -5.21 -14.60 9.23
CA ALA A 422 -5.27 -16.05 9.36
C ALA A 422 -4.16 -16.66 10.25
N TRP A 423 -2.94 -16.11 10.11
CA TRP A 423 -1.72 -16.60 10.78
C TRP A 423 -1.22 -15.70 11.93
N HIS A 424 -2.07 -14.81 12.44
CA HIS A 424 -1.79 -13.92 13.59
C HIS A 424 -2.50 -14.42 14.85
N ARG A 425 -2.06 -14.03 16.06
CA ARG A 425 -2.67 -14.49 17.33
C ARG A 425 -4.15 -14.13 17.44
N TRP A 426 -4.53 -12.97 16.93
CA TRP A 426 -5.91 -12.62 16.60
C TRP A 426 -6.18 -12.91 15.12
N ASN A 427 -7.23 -13.67 14.81
CA ASN A 427 -7.51 -14.19 13.46
C ASN A 427 -8.81 -13.62 12.86
N CYS A 428 -9.23 -12.44 13.30
CA CYS A 428 -10.50 -11.83 12.92
C CYS A 428 -11.71 -12.77 13.09
N PRO A 429 -12.06 -13.14 14.35
CA PRO A 429 -13.19 -14.03 14.61
C PRO A 429 -14.51 -13.42 14.11
N GLU A 430 -15.55 -14.23 13.89
CA GLU A 430 -16.86 -13.72 13.44
C GLU A 430 -17.45 -12.69 14.44
N SER A 431 -17.13 -12.85 15.73
CA SER A 431 -17.47 -11.91 16.79
C SER A 431 -16.83 -10.52 16.60
N ALA A 432 -15.81 -10.37 15.76
CA ALA A 432 -15.21 -9.07 15.45
C ALA A 432 -16.23 -8.08 14.87
N LEU A 433 -17.21 -8.56 14.10
CA LEU A 433 -18.30 -7.73 13.58
C LEU A 433 -19.27 -7.30 14.70
N HIS A 434 -19.43 -8.13 15.74
CA HIS A 434 -20.23 -7.81 16.94
C HIS A 434 -19.50 -6.85 17.91
N ILE A 435 -18.16 -6.92 17.99
CA ILE A 435 -17.31 -6.02 18.80
C ILE A 435 -17.39 -4.57 18.31
N ALA A 436 -17.69 -4.37 17.02
CA ALA A 436 -17.97 -3.05 16.45
C ALA A 436 -19.36 -2.49 16.84
N SER A 437 -20.30 -3.33 17.30
CA SER A 437 -21.71 -2.93 17.50
C SER A 437 -22.20 -2.95 18.97
N HIS A 438 -21.61 -3.75 19.85
CA HIS A 438 -22.15 -3.97 21.20
C HIS A 438 -21.38 -3.31 22.34
N LYS A 439 -22.14 -2.77 23.32
CA LYS A 439 -21.66 -2.16 24.57
C LYS A 439 -20.86 -3.11 25.49
N GLY A 440 -20.78 -4.40 25.17
CA GLY A 440 -20.22 -5.47 26.01
C GLY A 440 -18.74 -5.76 25.82
N LEU A 441 -18.10 -5.25 24.75
CA LEU A 441 -16.65 -5.38 24.59
C LEU A 441 -16.05 -4.16 23.92
N ARG A 442 -16.05 -3.07 24.68
CA ARG A 442 -15.66 -1.71 24.27
C ARG A 442 -14.15 -1.54 24.13
N SER A 443 -13.45 -2.44 23.44
CA SER A 443 -12.00 -2.30 23.30
C SER A 443 -11.64 -1.55 22.03
N ALA A 444 -10.97 -0.39 22.16
CA ALA A 444 -10.59 0.47 21.05
C ALA A 444 -9.15 0.14 20.64
N THR A 445 -8.92 -1.12 20.25
CA THR A 445 -7.59 -1.65 19.93
C THR A 445 -7.25 -1.47 18.46
N ARG A 446 -5.98 -1.71 18.15
CA ARG A 446 -5.46 -1.73 16.79
C ARG A 446 -6.26 -2.66 15.86
N GLU A 447 -6.63 -3.85 16.32
CA GLU A 447 -7.40 -4.83 15.54
C GLU A 447 -8.80 -4.29 15.20
N THR A 448 -9.44 -3.60 16.15
CA THR A 448 -10.75 -3.00 15.91
C THR A 448 -10.69 -1.85 14.90
N SER A 449 -9.61 -1.06 14.90
CA SER A 449 -9.41 0.01 13.89
C SER A 449 -9.42 -0.55 12.46
N PHE A 450 -8.80 -1.72 12.25
CA PHE A 450 -8.79 -2.40 10.95
C PHE A 450 -10.17 -2.93 10.58
N VAL A 451 -10.92 -3.52 11.54
CA VAL A 451 -12.28 -4.04 11.30
C VAL A 451 -13.21 -2.91 10.84
N HIS A 452 -13.19 -1.77 11.50
CA HIS A 452 -13.99 -0.61 11.12
C HIS A 452 -13.65 -0.14 9.69
N ALA A 453 -12.36 0.00 9.38
CA ALA A 453 -11.91 0.43 8.06
C ALA A 453 -12.29 -0.57 6.94
N ILE A 454 -12.02 -1.87 7.12
CA ILE A 454 -12.27 -2.88 6.09
C ILE A 454 -13.77 -3.13 5.88
N SER A 455 -14.58 -3.00 6.93
CA SER A 455 -16.04 -3.08 6.83
C SER A 455 -16.62 -1.89 6.08
N ALA A 456 -16.19 -0.66 6.40
CA ALA A 456 -16.64 0.55 5.68
C ALA A 456 -16.24 0.51 4.19
N ALA A 457 -15.02 0.05 3.89
CA ALA A 457 -14.53 -0.16 2.54
C ALA A 457 -15.32 -1.23 1.78
N GLY A 458 -15.61 -2.37 2.43
CA GLY A 458 -16.37 -3.46 1.81
C GLY A 458 -17.82 -3.11 1.51
N VAL A 459 -18.46 -2.34 2.39
CA VAL A 459 -19.80 -1.77 2.18
C VAL A 459 -19.79 -0.83 0.98
N MET A 460 -18.88 0.15 0.97
CA MET A 460 -18.75 1.10 -0.14
C MET A 460 -18.51 0.40 -1.48
N TYR A 461 -17.53 -0.52 -1.53
CA TYR A 461 -17.21 -1.28 -2.74
C TYR A 461 -18.42 -2.05 -3.27
N THR A 462 -19.12 -2.77 -2.40
CA THR A 462 -20.28 -3.59 -2.82
C THR A 462 -21.42 -2.72 -3.35
N LEU A 463 -21.71 -1.60 -2.68
CA LEU A 463 -22.75 -0.67 -3.10
C LEU A 463 -22.43 -0.02 -4.44
N THR A 464 -21.21 0.49 -4.60
CA THR A 464 -20.73 1.06 -5.86
C THR A 464 -20.81 0.02 -6.97
N ARG A 465 -20.38 -1.23 -6.72
CA ARG A 465 -20.36 -2.26 -7.76
C ARG A 465 -21.76 -2.72 -8.16
N ASN A 466 -22.64 -2.98 -7.19
CA ASN A 466 -24.02 -3.37 -7.46
C ASN A 466 -24.76 -2.25 -8.23
N CYS A 467 -24.43 -0.99 -7.93
CA CYS A 467 -24.95 0.15 -8.66
C CYS A 467 -24.56 0.12 -10.15
N SER A 468 -23.29 -0.10 -10.45
CA SER A 468 -22.80 -0.13 -11.83
C SER A 468 -23.21 -1.38 -12.61
N LEU A 469 -23.52 -2.47 -11.91
CA LEU A 469 -24.06 -3.68 -12.51
C LEU A 469 -25.57 -3.57 -12.79
N GLY A 470 -26.24 -2.54 -12.27
CA GLY A 470 -27.70 -2.39 -12.35
C GLY A 470 -28.46 -3.30 -11.39
N ASP A 471 -27.80 -3.82 -10.35
CA ASP A 471 -28.42 -4.66 -9.30
C ASP A 471 -29.21 -3.81 -8.27
N LEU A 472 -29.07 -2.48 -8.32
CA LEU A 472 -29.79 -1.52 -7.49
C LEU A 472 -30.61 -0.58 -8.38
N GLU A 473 -31.91 -0.44 -8.11
CA GLU A 473 -32.85 0.31 -8.96
C GLU A 473 -32.69 1.85 -8.82
N ASP A 474 -32.37 2.33 -7.62
CA ASP A 474 -32.35 3.76 -7.26
C ASP A 474 -30.99 4.43 -7.55
N CYS A 475 -30.10 3.77 -8.28
CA CYS A 475 -28.80 4.31 -8.60
C CYS A 475 -28.33 3.78 -9.96
N GLY A 476 -27.30 4.41 -10.52
CA GLY A 476 -26.73 3.96 -11.77
C GLY A 476 -25.28 4.39 -11.92
N CYS A 477 -24.76 4.15 -13.11
CA CYS A 477 -23.41 4.54 -13.51
C CYS A 477 -23.15 6.03 -13.23
N ASP A 478 -21.91 6.35 -12.86
CA ASP A 478 -21.46 7.73 -12.89
C ASP A 478 -21.50 8.26 -14.34
N SER A 479 -22.43 9.17 -14.60
CA SER A 479 -22.64 9.79 -15.89
C SER A 479 -21.91 11.13 -16.04
N THR A 480 -21.24 11.63 -14.99
CA THR A 480 -20.57 12.94 -15.00
C THR A 480 -19.53 13.06 -16.09
N ARG A 481 -18.96 11.93 -16.52
CA ARG A 481 -17.99 11.86 -17.60
C ARG A 481 -18.58 11.35 -18.91
N ASN A 482 -19.71 10.65 -18.89
CA ASN A 482 -20.29 9.99 -20.07
C ASN A 482 -20.55 10.99 -21.22
N GLY A 483 -20.17 10.63 -22.44
CA GLY A 483 -20.25 11.48 -23.63
C GLY A 483 -19.20 12.60 -23.70
N LYS A 484 -18.37 12.82 -22.67
CA LYS A 484 -17.26 13.77 -22.75
C LYS A 484 -16.11 13.19 -23.57
N LEU A 485 -15.41 14.04 -24.31
CA LEU A 485 -14.15 13.68 -24.95
C LEU A 485 -13.12 13.35 -23.86
N GLY A 486 -12.81 12.07 -23.71
CA GLY A 486 -11.62 11.63 -22.99
C GLY A 486 -10.40 12.02 -23.81
N GLY A 487 -9.33 12.44 -23.15
CA GLY A 487 -8.21 13.12 -23.83
C GLY A 487 -7.33 12.24 -24.73
N ARG A 488 -7.86 11.13 -25.29
CA ARG A 488 -7.23 10.39 -26.40
C ARG A 488 -8.21 10.06 -27.53
N GLY A 489 -9.14 10.97 -27.85
CA GLY A 489 -10.07 10.77 -28.98
C GLY A 489 -11.01 9.57 -28.80
N TRP A 490 -11.25 9.18 -27.55
CA TRP A 490 -12.32 8.28 -27.15
C TRP A 490 -13.35 9.10 -26.37
N LEU A 491 -14.61 8.74 -26.53
CA LEU A 491 -15.67 9.32 -25.72
C LEU A 491 -15.78 8.47 -24.47
N TRP A 492 -15.87 9.12 -23.32
CA TRP A 492 -16.33 8.47 -22.10
C TRP A 492 -17.67 7.78 -22.41
N GLY A 493 -17.72 6.48 -22.12
CA GLY A 493 -18.83 5.61 -22.46
C GLY A 493 -18.89 4.43 -21.50
N GLY A 494 -19.94 3.61 -21.60
CA GLY A 494 -20.16 2.48 -20.71
C GLY A 494 -20.62 2.92 -19.31
N CYS A 495 -20.35 2.07 -18.31
CA CYS A 495 -20.80 2.29 -16.94
C CYS A 495 -19.62 2.53 -16.00
N SER A 496 -19.37 3.80 -15.66
CA SER A 496 -18.37 4.16 -14.66
C SER A 496 -18.92 3.92 -13.26
N ASP A 497 -18.08 3.43 -12.36
CA ASP A 497 -18.45 3.14 -10.98
C ASP A 497 -18.86 4.41 -10.23
N ASN A 498 -20.08 4.45 -9.69
CA ASN A 498 -20.59 5.58 -8.90
C ASN A 498 -20.08 5.51 -7.45
N VAL A 499 -18.83 5.93 -7.28
CA VAL A 499 -18.12 5.89 -6.00
C VAL A 499 -18.77 6.79 -4.95
N GLU A 500 -19.24 7.97 -5.36
CA GLU A 500 -19.91 8.94 -4.48
C GLU A 500 -21.21 8.37 -3.90
N PHE A 501 -21.98 7.63 -4.71
CA PHE A 501 -23.15 6.90 -4.23
C PHE A 501 -22.78 5.88 -3.16
N GLY A 502 -21.79 5.02 -3.43
CA GLY A 502 -21.37 3.97 -2.50
C GLY A 502 -20.79 4.53 -1.19
N GLU A 503 -20.02 5.62 -1.28
CA GLU A 503 -19.48 6.32 -0.11
C GLU A 503 -20.61 6.91 0.75
N ARG A 504 -21.55 7.63 0.14
CA ARG A 504 -22.69 8.24 0.84
C ARG A 504 -23.54 7.22 1.57
N ILE A 505 -23.89 6.11 0.91
CA ILE A 505 -24.68 5.05 1.54
C ILE A 505 -23.86 4.31 2.60
N SER A 506 -22.57 4.06 2.38
CA SER A 506 -21.67 3.48 3.40
C SER A 506 -21.62 4.35 4.66
N LYS A 507 -21.49 5.69 4.52
CA LYS A 507 -21.60 6.65 5.62
C LYS A 507 -22.94 6.53 6.36
N GLN A 508 -24.06 6.53 5.63
CA GLN A 508 -25.40 6.44 6.22
C GLN A 508 -25.67 5.17 7.05
N TYR A 509 -24.99 4.06 6.76
CA TYR A 509 -25.19 2.79 7.47
C TYR A 509 -24.10 2.53 8.50
N VAL A 510 -22.83 2.63 8.10
CA VAL A 510 -21.69 2.24 8.95
C VAL A 510 -21.44 3.28 10.03
N ASP A 511 -21.55 4.58 9.71
CA ASP A 511 -21.31 5.64 10.69
C ASP A 511 -22.51 5.81 11.64
N ALA A 512 -23.72 5.47 11.17
CA ALA A 512 -24.93 5.48 12.00
C ALA A 512 -24.89 4.44 13.15
N LEU A 513 -24.01 3.43 13.08
CA LEU A 513 -23.76 2.49 14.17
C LEU A 513 -23.00 3.16 15.34
N GLU A 514 -22.23 4.20 15.05
CA GLU A 514 -21.45 4.97 16.04
C GLU A 514 -22.34 6.04 16.71
N THR A 515 -23.23 5.59 17.60
CA THR A 515 -24.19 6.47 18.30
C THR A 515 -23.60 7.23 19.51
N GLY A 516 -22.37 6.91 19.89
CA GLY A 516 -21.67 7.53 21.02
C GLY A 516 -21.10 8.91 20.65
N GLN A 517 -21.00 9.81 21.64
CA GLN A 517 -20.22 11.06 21.53
C GLN A 517 -18.90 10.97 22.30
N ASP A 518 -18.43 9.75 22.55
CA ASP A 518 -17.18 9.49 23.25
C ASP A 518 -15.99 9.42 22.28
N SER A 519 -14.77 9.39 22.83
CA SER A 519 -13.56 9.32 22.03
C SER A 519 -13.46 8.06 21.18
N ARG A 520 -14.12 6.97 21.60
CA ARG A 520 -14.19 5.73 20.84
C ARG A 520 -14.99 5.92 19.56
N ALA A 521 -16.21 6.47 19.65
CA ALA A 521 -17.03 6.71 18.48
C ALA A 521 -16.32 7.60 17.46
N ALA A 522 -15.61 8.63 17.92
CA ALA A 522 -14.84 9.51 17.03
C ALA A 522 -13.67 8.78 16.33
N VAL A 523 -12.95 7.91 17.05
CA VAL A 523 -11.90 7.05 16.48
C VAL A 523 -12.48 6.07 15.46
N ASN A 524 -13.63 5.46 15.75
CA ASN A 524 -14.30 4.53 14.86
C ASN A 524 -14.74 5.23 13.55
N LEU A 525 -15.33 6.42 13.66
CA LEU A 525 -15.73 7.25 12.50
C LEU A 525 -14.53 7.62 11.63
N HIS A 526 -13.40 8.01 12.24
CA HIS A 526 -12.15 8.26 11.50
C HIS A 526 -11.68 7.01 10.75
N ASN A 527 -11.65 5.86 11.43
CA ASN A 527 -11.21 4.60 10.81
C ASN A 527 -12.15 4.14 9.68
N ASN A 528 -13.47 4.33 9.83
CA ASN A 528 -14.43 4.09 8.76
C ASN A 528 -14.10 4.95 7.53
N GLU A 529 -13.75 6.22 7.75
CA GLU A 529 -13.38 7.12 6.66
C GLU A 529 -12.07 6.71 5.99
N ALA A 530 -11.05 6.35 6.77
CA ALA A 530 -9.78 5.85 6.24
C ALA A 530 -9.98 4.65 5.30
N GLY A 531 -10.93 3.76 5.63
CA GLY A 531 -11.32 2.63 4.78
C GLY A 531 -11.96 3.03 3.45
N ARG A 532 -12.77 4.10 3.45
CA ARG A 532 -13.51 4.58 2.26
C ARG A 532 -12.66 5.35 1.25
N LEU A 533 -11.45 5.79 1.61
CA LEU A 533 -10.57 6.56 0.73
C LEU A 533 -9.89 5.75 -0.39
N LEU A 534 -10.11 4.44 -0.46
CA LEU A 534 -9.40 3.50 -1.32
C LEU A 534 -10.20 3.14 -2.58
N SER A 535 -9.52 3.09 -3.73
CA SER A 535 -10.16 2.96 -5.05
C SER A 535 -10.20 1.53 -5.63
N ASP A 536 -9.47 0.55 -5.08
CA ASP A 536 -9.51 -0.85 -5.54
C ASP A 536 -9.59 -1.85 -4.38
N PHE A 537 -10.75 -2.49 -4.22
CA PHE A 537 -11.02 -3.43 -3.14
C PHE A 537 -10.14 -4.68 -3.15
N ARG A 538 -9.57 -5.08 -4.29
CA ARG A 538 -8.64 -6.22 -4.37
C ARG A 538 -7.33 -5.95 -3.65
N GLU A 539 -6.95 -4.68 -3.55
CA GLU A 539 -5.71 -4.23 -2.89
C GLU A 539 -5.97 -3.58 -1.53
N VAL A 540 -7.24 -3.25 -1.21
CA VAL A 540 -7.66 -2.65 0.06
C VAL A 540 -7.20 -3.46 1.26
N GLY A 541 -7.32 -4.79 1.22
CA GLY A 541 -6.92 -5.65 2.33
C GLY A 541 -5.44 -5.51 2.68
N ASN A 542 -4.57 -5.58 1.67
CA ASN A 542 -3.12 -5.43 1.82
C ASN A 542 -2.74 -4.01 2.28
N TYR A 543 -3.37 -2.99 1.70
CA TYR A 543 -3.12 -1.60 2.08
C TYR A 543 -3.54 -1.32 3.52
N LEU A 544 -4.75 -1.70 3.91
CA LEU A 544 -5.23 -1.52 5.28
C LEU A 544 -4.41 -2.35 6.27
N LYS A 545 -3.85 -3.50 5.84
CA LYS A 545 -2.99 -4.31 6.71
C LYS A 545 -1.67 -3.60 7.00
N MET A 546 -1.08 -2.96 5.99
CA MET A 546 0.07 -2.07 6.17
C MET A 546 -0.28 -0.90 7.12
N LYS A 547 -1.45 -0.28 6.95
CA LYS A 547 -1.91 0.81 7.84
C LYS A 547 -2.17 0.36 9.27
N HIS A 548 -2.70 -0.84 9.47
CA HIS A 548 -2.86 -1.44 10.78
C HIS A 548 -1.51 -1.62 11.50
N ASP A 549 -0.48 -2.07 10.77
CA ASP A 549 0.85 -2.28 11.36
C ASP A 549 1.52 -0.95 11.74
N GLN A 550 1.18 0.13 11.04
CA GLN A 550 1.63 1.51 11.30
C GLN A 550 0.68 2.33 12.17
N ALA A 551 -0.44 1.76 12.62
CA ALA A 551 -1.50 2.49 13.29
C ALA A 551 -0.99 3.22 14.55
N GLN A 552 -1.48 4.45 14.73
CA GLN A 552 -1.07 5.31 15.82
C GLN A 552 -1.99 5.16 17.03
N LYS A 553 -1.40 4.99 18.21
CA LYS A 553 -2.14 5.08 19.47
C LYS A 553 -2.36 6.54 19.82
N LEU A 554 -3.59 6.91 20.15
CA LEU A 554 -3.91 8.25 20.66
C LEU A 554 -4.00 8.23 22.18
N ASP A 555 -3.05 8.93 22.81
CA ASP A 555 -3.05 9.16 24.24
C ASP A 555 -3.97 10.34 24.57
N MET A 556 -5.22 10.03 24.89
CA MET A 556 -6.20 11.03 25.30
C MET A 556 -6.03 11.37 26.78
N ASP A 557 -5.89 12.66 27.07
CA ASP A 557 -5.69 13.17 28.43
C ASP A 557 -7.00 13.07 29.23
N LYS A 558 -7.21 11.92 29.91
CA LYS A 558 -8.47 11.56 30.60
C LYS A 558 -8.95 12.60 31.61
N ARG A 559 -8.03 13.41 32.17
CA ARG A 559 -8.34 14.50 33.11
C ARG A 559 -8.99 15.70 32.42
N ARG A 560 -8.54 16.03 31.20
CA ARG A 560 -9.05 17.14 30.37
C ARG A 560 -10.46 16.81 29.85
N MET A 561 -10.68 15.55 29.46
CA MET A 561 -11.98 15.04 28.97
C MET A 561 -13.07 14.95 30.06
N ARG A 562 -12.68 14.74 31.33
CA ARG A 562 -13.62 14.71 32.47
C ARG A 562 -13.96 16.09 33.02
N ALA A 563 -13.11 17.09 32.77
CA ALA A 563 -13.28 18.46 33.24
C ALA A 563 -13.93 19.39 32.20
N GLY A 564 -13.80 19.08 30.90
CA GLY A 564 -14.40 19.83 29.80
C GLY A 564 -15.88 19.54 29.61
N ASN A 565 -16.63 20.55 29.15
CA ASN A 565 -17.98 20.37 28.63
C ASN A 565 -17.95 19.64 27.26
N SER A 566 -19.09 19.15 26.75
CA SER A 566 -19.14 18.41 25.48
C SER A 566 -18.60 19.17 24.27
N ALA A 567 -18.56 20.51 24.32
CA ALA A 567 -17.99 21.34 23.26
C ALA A 567 -16.45 21.33 23.30
N ASP A 568 -15.84 21.54 24.47
CA ASP A 568 -14.38 21.50 24.65
C ASP A 568 -13.80 20.12 24.31
N ASN A 569 -14.52 19.06 24.65
CA ASN A 569 -14.13 17.68 24.30
C ASN A 569 -14.16 17.44 22.78
N ARG A 570 -15.11 18.04 22.05
CA ARG A 570 -15.17 17.95 20.58
C ARG A 570 -14.04 18.74 19.92
N VAL A 571 -13.71 19.93 20.43
CA VAL A 571 -12.61 20.75 19.92
C VAL A 571 -11.27 20.05 20.15
N SER A 572 -11.02 19.55 21.37
CA SER A 572 -9.78 18.83 21.68
C SER A 572 -9.62 17.53 20.86
N MET A 573 -10.71 16.86 20.51
CA MET A 573 -10.66 15.70 19.61
C MET A 573 -10.44 16.10 18.15
N SER A 574 -11.11 17.16 17.68
CA SER A 574 -10.89 17.71 16.34
C SER A 574 -9.44 18.17 16.14
N ASP A 575 -8.83 18.77 17.17
CA ASP A 575 -7.43 19.17 17.15
C ASP A 575 -6.49 17.96 17.11
N ALA A 576 -6.79 16.91 17.90
CA ALA A 576 -6.04 15.66 17.87
C ALA A 576 -6.12 14.99 16.48
N PHE A 577 -7.32 14.89 15.88
CA PHE A 577 -7.50 14.33 14.53
C PHE A 577 -6.95 15.25 13.43
N GLY A 578 -6.90 16.57 13.62
CA GLY A 578 -6.36 17.52 12.65
C GLY A 578 -4.88 17.32 12.33
N THR A 579 -4.14 16.66 13.23
CA THR A 579 -2.73 16.28 13.01
C THR A 579 -2.55 14.91 12.35
N ILE A 580 -3.63 14.15 12.20
CA ILE A 580 -3.62 12.76 11.74
C ILE A 580 -4.21 12.73 10.33
N ALA A 581 -3.48 12.15 9.39
CA ALA A 581 -3.99 12.04 8.02
C ALA A 581 -5.24 11.13 7.98
N GLN A 582 -6.22 11.51 7.15
CA GLN A 582 -7.50 10.79 7.03
C GLN A 582 -7.36 9.33 6.62
N ALA A 583 -6.24 8.95 5.98
CA ALA A 583 -5.97 7.58 5.53
C ALA A 583 -5.20 6.72 6.55
N GLU A 584 -4.86 7.26 7.73
CA GLU A 584 -4.19 6.51 8.80
C GLU A 584 -5.21 5.85 9.74
N LEU A 585 -4.86 4.68 10.27
CA LEU A 585 -5.65 4.01 11.30
C LEU A 585 -5.17 4.42 12.69
N ILE A 586 -6.13 4.58 13.59
CA ILE A 586 -5.89 5.04 14.96
C ILE A 586 -6.64 4.19 15.97
N TYR A 587 -6.07 4.09 17.17
CA TYR A 587 -6.64 3.31 18.27
C TYR A 587 -6.34 3.97 19.63
N LEU A 588 -7.07 3.58 20.68
CA LEU A 588 -6.95 4.17 22.03
C LEU A 588 -6.34 3.21 23.06
N GLU A 589 -6.54 1.92 22.88
CA GLU A 589 -6.23 0.90 23.87
C GLU A 589 -5.21 -0.10 23.36
N ASP A 590 -4.34 -0.58 24.24
CA ASP A 590 -3.40 -1.64 23.89
C ASP A 590 -4.16 -2.95 23.66
N SER A 591 -3.70 -3.70 22.67
CA SER A 591 -4.28 -5.00 22.34
C SER A 591 -4.09 -5.99 23.50
N PRO A 592 -5.12 -6.75 23.90
CA PRO A 592 -5.01 -7.73 24.97
C PRO A 592 -4.14 -8.92 24.57
N ASP A 593 -3.80 -9.76 25.54
CA ASP A 593 -3.13 -11.03 25.24
C ASP A 593 -4.10 -12.02 24.56
N TYR A 594 -3.97 -12.14 23.24
CA TYR A 594 -4.74 -13.08 22.42
C TYR A 594 -4.32 -14.54 22.57
N CYS A 595 -3.23 -14.84 23.29
CA CYS A 595 -2.81 -16.21 23.54
C CYS A 595 -3.83 -16.96 24.42
N ALA A 596 -4.25 -16.33 25.52
CA ALA A 596 -5.12 -16.92 26.52
C ALA A 596 -6.60 -16.89 26.09
N LYS A 597 -7.32 -17.98 26.36
CA LYS A 597 -8.77 -18.02 26.16
C LYS A 597 -9.45 -17.20 27.26
N ASN A 598 -10.25 -16.22 26.85
CA ASN A 598 -11.10 -15.43 27.74
C ASN A 598 -12.48 -15.28 27.11
N LEU A 599 -13.43 -16.12 27.52
CA LEU A 599 -14.80 -16.13 26.99
C LEU A 599 -15.56 -14.83 27.28
N SER A 600 -15.31 -14.21 28.44
CA SER A 600 -15.92 -12.94 28.82
C SER A 600 -15.46 -11.79 27.93
N LEU A 601 -14.21 -11.86 27.44
CA LEU A 601 -13.67 -10.91 26.47
C LEU A 601 -13.80 -11.38 25.01
N GLY A 602 -14.58 -12.44 24.73
CA GLY A 602 -14.72 -12.98 23.38
C GLY A 602 -13.40 -13.44 22.73
N LEU A 603 -12.36 -13.70 23.53
CA LEU A 603 -11.04 -14.14 23.07
C LEU A 603 -11.01 -15.68 23.07
N PRO A 604 -10.98 -16.34 21.90
CA PRO A 604 -10.97 -17.81 21.84
C PRO A 604 -9.65 -18.43 22.30
N GLY A 605 -8.56 -17.64 22.32
CA GLY A 605 -7.20 -18.11 22.55
C GLY A 605 -6.55 -18.73 21.31
N THR A 606 -5.31 -19.19 21.46
CA THR A 606 -4.53 -19.81 20.37
C THR A 606 -4.53 -21.34 20.39
N GLU A 607 -5.02 -21.96 21.47
CA GLU A 607 -5.14 -23.40 21.60
C GLU A 607 -6.10 -23.98 20.54
N GLY A 608 -5.69 -25.06 19.88
CA GLY A 608 -6.45 -25.72 18.81
C GLY A 608 -6.32 -25.07 17.44
N ARG A 609 -5.54 -24.00 17.29
CA ARG A 609 -5.35 -23.32 16.00
C ARG A 609 -4.31 -23.99 15.12
N GLU A 610 -4.61 -24.05 13.82
CA GLU A 610 -3.67 -24.49 12.80
C GLU A 610 -2.54 -23.46 12.61
N CYS A 611 -1.34 -23.95 12.35
CA CYS A 611 -0.16 -23.16 12.05
C CYS A 611 0.66 -23.82 10.93
N LEU A 612 1.58 -23.07 10.34
CA LEU A 612 2.41 -23.50 9.23
C LEU A 612 3.88 -23.61 9.66
N GLN A 613 4.48 -24.76 9.38
CA GLN A 613 5.88 -25.08 9.71
C GLN A 613 6.70 -25.43 8.47
N HIS A 614 6.10 -26.13 7.51
CA HIS A 614 6.74 -26.61 6.29
C HIS A 614 5.88 -26.25 5.06
N GLY A 615 6.52 -25.82 3.98
CA GLY A 615 5.87 -25.47 2.71
C GLY A 615 6.75 -24.59 1.82
N ASP A 616 6.91 -25.01 0.57
CA ASP A 616 7.83 -24.37 -0.38
C ASP A 616 7.32 -23.01 -0.87
N SER A 617 6.00 -22.84 -0.96
CA SER A 617 5.31 -21.61 -1.36
C SER A 617 5.04 -20.61 -0.21
N LEU A 618 5.49 -20.90 1.02
CA LEU A 618 5.20 -20.08 2.19
C LEU A 618 6.24 -18.98 2.40
N SER A 619 5.78 -17.76 2.71
CA SER A 619 6.65 -16.65 3.11
C SER A 619 7.40 -16.95 4.41
N GLN A 620 8.53 -16.24 4.64
CA GLN A 620 9.28 -16.36 5.90
C GLN A 620 8.42 -16.05 7.12
N TRP A 621 7.44 -15.15 6.99
CA TRP A 621 6.51 -14.82 8.05
C TRP A 621 5.56 -15.98 8.36
N GLU A 622 5.00 -16.64 7.33
CA GLU A 622 4.10 -17.78 7.48
C GLU A 622 4.80 -19.01 8.07
N ARG A 623 6.03 -19.31 7.64
CA ARG A 623 6.85 -20.41 8.21
C ARG A 623 7.13 -20.26 9.70
N ARG A 624 7.09 -19.02 10.22
CA ARG A 624 7.26 -18.72 11.65
C ARG A 624 5.94 -18.67 12.43
N SER A 625 4.81 -19.00 11.80
CA SER A 625 3.50 -18.93 12.45
C SER A 625 3.38 -19.87 13.64
N CYS A 626 3.87 -21.12 13.57
CA CYS A 626 3.85 -22.04 14.72
C CYS A 626 4.65 -21.52 15.93
N ARG A 627 5.76 -20.81 15.68
CA ARG A 627 6.52 -20.15 16.75
C ARG A 627 5.70 -19.07 17.45
N ARG A 628 5.05 -18.19 16.68
CA ARG A 628 4.28 -17.05 17.23
C ARG A 628 2.94 -17.44 17.85
N LEU A 629 2.26 -18.42 17.26
CA LEU A 629 0.93 -18.88 17.66
C LEU A 629 1.00 -19.90 18.80
N CYS A 630 1.96 -20.81 18.76
CA CYS A 630 2.05 -21.87 19.75
C CYS A 630 3.15 -21.58 20.78
N HIS A 631 4.42 -21.52 20.36
CA HIS A 631 5.56 -21.49 21.29
C HIS A 631 5.60 -20.24 22.17
N GLU A 632 5.44 -19.06 21.58
CA GLU A 632 5.42 -17.79 22.33
C GLU A 632 4.20 -17.66 23.26
N CYS A 633 3.12 -18.39 22.96
CA CYS A 633 1.94 -18.51 23.81
C CYS A 633 2.06 -19.64 24.85
N GLY A 634 3.22 -20.30 24.98
CA GLY A 634 3.45 -21.40 25.93
C GLY A 634 2.84 -22.75 25.52
N LEU A 635 2.37 -22.88 24.28
CA LEU A 635 1.80 -24.09 23.71
C LEU A 635 2.86 -24.89 22.95
N ARG A 636 2.60 -26.18 22.73
CA ARG A 636 3.39 -27.04 21.83
C ARG A 636 2.69 -27.17 20.47
N VAL A 637 3.45 -27.55 19.45
CA VAL A 637 2.89 -27.93 18.16
C VAL A 637 2.57 -29.42 18.21
N GLU A 638 1.38 -29.80 17.74
CA GLU A 638 0.92 -31.18 17.60
C GLU A 638 0.58 -31.44 16.14
N GLU A 639 1.07 -32.54 15.59
CA GLU A 639 0.72 -32.98 14.25
C GLU A 639 -0.61 -33.73 14.27
N ARG A 640 -1.57 -33.25 13.47
CA ARG A 640 -2.88 -33.87 13.29
C ARG A 640 -3.03 -34.28 11.83
N ARG A 641 -3.18 -35.59 11.60
CA ARG A 641 -3.51 -36.12 10.26
C ARG A 641 -4.98 -35.83 9.98
N SER A 642 -5.26 -35.20 8.85
CA SER A 642 -6.61 -34.84 8.42
C SER A 642 -6.81 -35.30 6.99
N GLU A 643 -7.86 -36.08 6.74
CA GLU A 643 -8.27 -36.46 5.40
C GLU A 643 -8.97 -35.27 4.74
N VAL A 644 -8.37 -34.74 3.67
CA VAL A 644 -8.92 -33.66 2.86
C VAL A 644 -9.40 -34.27 1.57
N VAL A 645 -10.71 -34.17 1.32
CA VAL A 645 -11.30 -34.54 0.03
C VAL A 645 -11.21 -33.34 -0.89
N SER A 646 -10.56 -33.51 -2.05
CA SER A 646 -10.43 -32.47 -3.06
C SER A 646 -10.87 -33.00 -4.43
N SER A 647 -11.33 -32.10 -5.29
CA SER A 647 -11.70 -32.46 -6.66
C SER A 647 -10.44 -32.71 -7.48
N CYS A 648 -10.33 -33.91 -8.07
CA CYS A 648 -9.21 -34.36 -8.89
C CYS A 648 -9.71 -34.90 -10.24
N ASN A 649 -8.78 -35.18 -11.16
CA ASN A 649 -9.08 -35.78 -12.47
C ASN A 649 -10.20 -35.06 -13.25
N CYS A 650 -10.28 -33.74 -13.11
CA CYS A 650 -11.36 -32.95 -13.67
C CYS A 650 -11.30 -32.92 -15.20
N LYS A 651 -12.37 -33.38 -15.86
CA LYS A 651 -12.56 -33.31 -17.31
C LYS A 651 -13.61 -32.26 -17.64
N PHE A 652 -13.22 -31.31 -18.50
CA PHE A 652 -14.14 -30.32 -19.04
C PHE A 652 -14.89 -30.92 -20.23
N HIS A 653 -16.22 -30.93 -20.15
CA HIS A 653 -17.07 -31.26 -21.27
C HIS A 653 -17.45 -29.98 -22.00
N TRP A 654 -17.36 -29.99 -23.34
CA TRP A 654 -17.63 -28.87 -24.26
C TRP A 654 -19.11 -28.42 -24.33
N CYS A 655 -19.80 -28.50 -23.19
CA CYS A 655 -21.15 -28.01 -22.92
C CYS A 655 -21.22 -27.21 -21.59
N CYS A 656 -20.06 -26.74 -21.09
CA CYS A 656 -19.90 -25.91 -19.88
C CYS A 656 -19.96 -26.65 -18.53
N THR A 657 -19.72 -27.96 -18.50
CA THR A 657 -19.69 -28.74 -17.24
C THR A 657 -18.31 -29.32 -17.00
N VAL A 658 -17.76 -29.09 -15.79
CA VAL A 658 -16.56 -29.76 -15.31
C VAL A 658 -17.00 -30.97 -14.49
N LYS A 659 -16.65 -32.19 -14.92
CA LYS A 659 -16.83 -33.40 -14.13
C LYS A 659 -15.51 -33.72 -13.44
N CYS A 660 -15.52 -33.81 -12.12
CA CYS A 660 -14.36 -34.19 -11.32
C CYS A 660 -14.66 -35.45 -10.51
N GLU A 661 -13.61 -36.17 -10.16
CA GLU A 661 -13.65 -37.22 -9.16
C GLU A 661 -13.31 -36.61 -7.78
N ASN A 662 -13.74 -37.27 -6.71
CA ASN A 662 -13.34 -36.92 -5.35
C ASN A 662 -12.12 -37.75 -4.97
N CYS A 663 -10.96 -37.10 -4.82
CA CYS A 663 -9.77 -37.73 -4.28
C CYS A 663 -9.65 -37.37 -2.80
N SER A 664 -9.51 -38.36 -1.94
CA SER A 664 -9.11 -38.12 -0.56
C SER A 664 -7.58 -38.16 -0.43
N GLN A 665 -7.04 -37.17 0.26
CA GLN A 665 -5.62 -37.08 0.56
C GLN A 665 -5.44 -36.84 2.05
N VAL A 666 -4.62 -37.66 2.70
CA VAL A 666 -4.25 -37.42 4.10
C VAL A 666 -3.20 -36.33 4.15
N THR A 667 -3.56 -35.19 4.73
CA THR A 667 -2.65 -34.05 4.96
C THR A 667 -2.26 -33.97 6.42
N VAL A 668 -0.99 -33.65 6.69
CA VAL A 668 -0.50 -33.42 8.06
C VAL A 668 -0.65 -31.94 8.37
N LYS A 669 -1.50 -31.63 9.34
CA LYS A 669 -1.72 -30.28 9.85
C LYS A 669 -0.98 -30.09 11.17
N HIS A 670 -0.43 -28.91 11.39
CA HIS A 670 0.23 -28.56 12.65
C HIS A 670 -0.73 -27.71 13.48
N VAL A 671 -1.01 -28.11 14.71
CA VAL A 671 -2.01 -27.48 15.58
C VAL A 671 -1.40 -27.12 16.92
N CYS A 672 -1.72 -25.94 17.46
CA CYS A 672 -1.28 -25.56 18.80
C CYS A 672 -2.03 -26.38 19.86
N ALA A 673 -1.30 -27.06 20.76
CA ALA A 673 -1.85 -27.89 21.82
C ALA A 673 -1.22 -27.59 23.18
N ARG A 674 -1.91 -27.91 24.27
CA ARG A 674 -1.33 -27.85 25.61
C ARG A 674 -0.19 -28.85 25.77
N ARG A 675 0.80 -28.47 26.58
CA ARG A 675 1.82 -29.40 27.08
C ARG A 675 1.14 -30.34 28.08
N HIS A 676 1.08 -31.64 27.80
CA HIS A 676 0.61 -32.62 28.79
C HIS A 676 1.56 -32.61 29.99
N GLY A 677 0.97 -32.67 31.20
CA GLY A 677 1.59 -32.21 32.44
C GLY A 677 2.89 -32.89 32.84
N GLY A 678 3.89 -32.06 33.16
CA GLY A 678 4.76 -32.29 34.32
C GLY A 678 4.36 -31.24 35.36
N HIS A 679 4.19 -31.68 36.61
CA HIS A 679 3.89 -30.89 37.81
C HIS A 679 3.87 -29.36 37.68
N ALA A 680 2.80 -28.77 38.20
CA ALA A 680 2.77 -27.37 38.60
C ALA A 680 3.94 -27.06 39.57
N GLN A 681 5.11 -26.70 39.03
CA GLN A 681 6.09 -25.93 39.76
C GLN A 681 5.48 -24.54 39.92
N LYS A 682 4.92 -24.30 41.11
CA LYS A 682 4.70 -22.97 41.66
C LYS A 682 5.97 -22.14 41.42
N ARG A 683 6.00 -21.33 40.36
CA ARG A 683 6.91 -20.18 40.30
C ARG A 683 6.44 -19.23 41.39
N ARG A 684 7.08 -19.32 42.57
CA ARG A 684 7.01 -18.26 43.58
C ARG A 684 7.30 -16.95 42.87
N ALA A 685 6.34 -16.03 42.94
CA ALA A 685 6.57 -14.62 42.66
C ALA A 685 7.77 -14.18 43.52
N ARG A 686 8.90 -13.88 42.89
CA ARG A 686 9.89 -13.01 43.52
C ARG A 686 9.30 -11.61 43.41
N GLY A 687 8.91 -11.06 44.56
CA GLY A 687 8.56 -9.65 44.69
C GLY A 687 9.75 -8.74 44.31
N PRO A 688 9.51 -7.42 44.22
CA PRO A 688 10.54 -6.47 43.87
C PRO A 688 11.62 -6.49 44.95
N LYS A 689 12.89 -6.53 44.54
CA LYS A 689 13.99 -6.19 45.45
C LYS A 689 13.90 -4.68 45.72
N GLN A 690 13.93 -4.33 47.01
CA GLN A 690 14.23 -3.00 47.51
C GLN A 690 15.57 -2.51 46.97
#